data_AF-A0A8H6GJ66-F1
#
_entry.id   AF-A0A8H6GJ66-F1
#
_cell.length_a   1.000
_cell.length_b   1.000
_cell.length_c   1.000
_cell.angle_alpha   90.00
_cell.angle_beta   90.00
_cell.angle_gamma   90.00
#
_symmetry.space_group_name_H-M   'P 1'
#
loop_
_entity.id
_entity.type
_entity.pdbx_description
1 polymer ?
#
loop_
_entity_poly.entity_id
_entity_poly.type
_entity_poly.pdbx_seq_one_letter_code
_entity_poly.pdbx_strand_id
1 'polypeptide(L)'
;MSDLPPPSTPAKGSPVISTPCPTPLFPSAFSRLSQPRTVAKQLEEASVGELPPNPTIEDLPKVVWKNRRFVQEDSLARKGAKGRKSWIRSHGMFFIELNHQDQPIGHVWCCSRCDTKGRPEFFSVQATSSAADHLRKAHRITPASQSNPSDDSAIDLQSHATPKRPRLDQSIIPKAKVKAVQELSVGFVIDSDVPFTIFEHKFLKELFYQFDHELALQIPWSRSSITRELQKIFESKADIIKAELGSALTKIHISFDLWTSPNRCSLYLRRQLGIHSGENLAETLFEIVQLWDIRGQVGTVISDNVTTNDTCLSYFYRQLDPSIRPADIKARRMRCYGHVLNLVARAFLFGKDAESFELESDINGMRGLQEQDLRHWRSKSPIGKLHNIGKFIRSSPQRSEYFKRIAHEQEDEGYHLCEESTAELEVILNNETRWNSTYMMIERALRKQTDIRAYIFALEGEKDEEKRIPADDILSNEDWRVLGEVNEILTPLYHQTMRTQGWGKGDSHGRLWEVLVGMEYLLEHFEDWKGFYNEFTTETIRATNLNDPELIGRASAPLRGTNIRPARSRRRPARFDGEEVYVSQQRSQAPTFTIAALPEHSQAEYAALDKPPASKISQKSSLPADHRAYIRASINNGWKKLDEYYSKLGESPLFAAAIILHPRFGISWLEATWATEEQLAWVRDAKAGIKDYFARWYQSNQRTDDLQSKSASSLTNRGKEDDHYTQWINSRTKKAFATSSSVSEMDKYLRLEPQDTQEPIQWWRDHKPSFPVLSSFALDVFAIPAMATDCERQFSLAKLTLTSQRLAMGADTLERVHCLRNWVRHGGRCFHKAVEVLDRRGDELREYLMTETGSDYTSSSWNVQLGKECLLDTASRITGVEGSIPTLQDPTTGALVVKEPYGVVLAIAPWNGPYILGFRSVTWPIAAGNTVVLKGSELSPKSLWAVASVMQEAGLPDGVLNYITSSRENGVSVTKTLIESPEIKKLNFTGSSAVGRIIAQLAGANLKPALMELGGKAPAIVCEDADLDVAAKQCVIGAIMNSGQICMSTERILVHKSIRAALEDKLKQTLDAMFPRDGDALVLATDIAVDKNKTLVRDAVSKGAKLLHGDVDAAETTSSRLRPIIVSDVKPGMDIYATESFGPTVSIIEFDSEEEAIRIANDTEYGLTSAIFSKDLRRALRLARQIETGAVHINRTSVHDEAVLPHGGVKASGFGRFNRSLEEWVRTKNITYDL
;
A
#
# COMPACT_ATOMS: atom_id res chain seq x y z
N MET A 1 34.97 32.54 38.81
CA MET A 1 35.49 32.67 37.43
C MET A 1 34.34 32.47 36.47
N SER A 2 33.95 33.41 35.59
CA SER A 2 34.16 34.87 35.52
C SER A 2 33.63 35.33 34.14
N ASP A 3 32.73 36.30 33.98
CA ASP A 3 32.02 37.13 34.96
C ASP A 3 30.60 37.51 34.48
N LEU A 4 29.81 38.01 35.43
CA LEU A 4 28.53 38.75 35.29
C LEU A 4 28.83 40.22 34.82
N PRO A 5 27.89 41.19 34.61
CA PRO A 5 26.62 41.38 35.34
C PRO A 5 25.46 42.04 34.50
N PRO A 6 24.57 42.97 34.99
CA PRO A 6 23.11 42.77 34.83
C PRO A 6 22.32 43.99 34.25
N PRO A 7 20.98 43.94 34.18
CA PRO A 7 20.11 45.11 33.91
C PRO A 7 19.61 45.82 35.19
N SER A 8 19.27 47.12 35.12
CA SER A 8 18.67 47.90 36.23
C SER A 8 17.81 49.09 35.75
N THR A 9 16.98 49.66 36.64
CA THR A 9 15.92 50.66 36.31
C THR A 9 16.10 52.05 37.01
N PRO A 10 15.12 52.86 37.53
CA PRO A 10 14.99 54.29 37.14
C PRO A 10 14.86 55.38 38.26
N ALA A 11 14.92 56.71 37.96
CA ALA A 11 14.02 57.82 38.47
C ALA A 11 14.51 59.33 38.45
N LYS A 12 13.58 60.26 38.09
CA LYS A 12 13.22 61.65 38.61
C LYS A 12 14.24 62.82 38.93
N GLY A 13 14.12 63.98 38.21
CA GLY A 13 13.54 65.27 38.73
C GLY A 13 14.32 66.61 39.06
N SER A 14 14.19 67.67 38.21
CA SER A 14 14.03 69.17 38.48
C SER A 14 15.10 70.04 39.23
N PRO A 15 15.08 71.43 39.25
CA PRO A 15 14.77 72.52 38.26
C PRO A 15 15.69 73.83 38.28
N VAL A 16 15.35 74.92 37.52
CA VAL A 16 15.79 76.39 37.61
C VAL A 16 16.72 76.99 36.47
N ILE A 17 17.03 78.32 36.46
CA ILE A 17 17.10 79.29 35.30
C ILE A 17 18.04 80.55 35.47
N SER A 18 18.46 81.22 34.35
CA SER A 18 18.95 82.64 34.09
C SER A 18 20.34 82.81 33.37
N THR A 19 20.62 83.98 32.73
CA THR A 19 21.55 84.22 31.55
C THR A 19 22.24 85.63 31.61
N PRO A 20 22.98 86.26 30.62
CA PRO A 20 23.29 85.99 29.18
C PRO A 20 24.73 86.40 28.63
N CYS A 21 24.85 86.75 27.32
CA CYS A 21 25.97 87.40 26.54
C CYS A 21 27.14 86.54 25.96
N PRO A 22 27.85 86.97 24.86
CA PRO A 22 28.27 86.08 23.74
C PRO A 22 29.77 86.17 23.31
N THR A 23 30.31 85.62 22.19
CA THR A 23 30.19 84.33 21.42
C THR A 23 31.04 84.46 20.11
N PRO A 24 31.89 83.48 19.71
CA PRO A 24 32.06 83.21 18.27
C PRO A 24 32.12 81.71 17.84
N LEU A 25 31.71 81.47 16.58
CA LEU A 25 32.08 80.38 15.64
C LEU A 25 32.14 78.91 16.12
N PHE A 26 31.13 78.12 15.70
CA PHE A 26 31.02 76.64 15.66
C PHE A 26 31.38 75.86 16.96
N PRO A 27 30.44 75.08 17.57
CA PRO A 27 29.69 74.05 16.83
C PRO A 27 28.25 73.79 17.34
N SER A 28 27.70 72.62 16.99
CA SER A 28 26.48 71.97 17.54
C SER A 28 25.10 72.56 17.17
N ALA A 29 24.41 71.90 16.23
CA ALA A 29 23.07 72.26 15.78
C ALA A 29 21.93 71.69 16.68
N PHE A 30 22.06 71.83 18.01
CA PHE A 30 21.17 71.19 18.99
C PHE A 30 20.51 72.15 20.01
N SER A 31 20.58 73.47 19.80
CA SER A 31 19.74 74.45 20.51
C SER A 31 18.79 75.15 19.52
N ARG A 32 17.47 75.03 19.78
CA ARG A 32 16.38 75.13 18.78
C ARG A 32 16.38 73.91 17.83
N LEU A 33 15.25 73.29 17.49
CA LEU A 33 13.85 73.68 17.68
C LEU A 33 13.04 72.68 18.53
N SER A 34 11.90 73.19 19.02
CA SER A 34 10.70 72.56 19.60
C SER A 34 10.55 71.03 19.61
N GLN A 35 9.79 70.56 20.61
CA GLN A 35 9.01 69.31 20.63
C GLN A 35 8.55 68.86 19.23
N PRO A 36 8.54 67.54 18.91
CA PRO A 36 8.12 67.05 17.59
C PRO A 36 6.70 67.53 17.27
N ARG A 37 6.60 68.48 16.33
CA ARG A 37 5.38 69.17 15.92
C ARG A 37 4.41 68.19 15.26
N THR A 38 3.46 67.71 16.07
CA THR A 38 2.36 66.86 15.61
C THR A 38 1.54 67.60 14.55
N VAL A 39 1.01 66.86 13.58
CA VAL A 39 0.22 67.37 12.45
C VAL A 39 -1.03 68.10 12.96
N ALA A 40 -1.68 67.56 14.00
CA ALA A 40 -2.78 68.24 14.69
C ALA A 40 -2.37 69.62 15.24
N LYS A 41 -1.22 69.70 15.94
CA LYS A 41 -0.77 70.96 16.54
C LYS A 41 -0.28 71.96 15.49
N GLN A 42 0.28 71.50 14.36
CA GLN A 42 0.59 72.38 13.23
C GLN A 42 -0.66 72.99 12.59
N LEU A 43 -1.82 72.32 12.68
CA LEU A 43 -3.10 72.88 12.25
C LEU A 43 -3.64 73.92 13.26
N GLU A 44 -3.62 73.61 14.55
CA GLU A 44 -3.99 74.57 15.62
C GLU A 44 -3.10 75.82 15.59
N GLU A 45 -1.79 75.67 15.38
CA GLU A 45 -0.82 76.78 15.24
C GLU A 45 -0.99 77.57 13.93
N ALA A 46 -1.78 77.09 12.95
CA ALA A 46 -2.02 77.73 11.66
C ALA A 46 -3.46 78.25 11.44
N SER A 47 -4.43 77.82 12.25
CA SER A 47 -5.84 78.25 12.17
C SER A 47 -6.12 79.51 12.99
N VAL A 48 -5.99 80.69 12.38
CA VAL A 48 -6.15 82.00 13.07
C VAL A 48 -7.08 82.98 12.33
N GLY A 49 -8.03 82.47 11.52
CA GLY A 49 -9.00 83.31 10.80
C GLY A 49 -10.22 82.53 10.31
N GLU A 50 -11.33 83.25 10.04
CA GLU A 50 -12.52 82.65 9.42
C GLU A 50 -12.28 82.38 7.92
N LEU A 51 -12.64 81.18 7.48
CA LEU A 51 -12.53 80.77 6.08
C LEU A 51 -13.74 81.26 5.24
N PRO A 52 -13.55 81.58 3.94
CA PRO A 52 -14.65 81.96 3.05
C PRO A 52 -15.68 80.82 2.89
N PRO A 53 -16.95 81.12 2.53
CA PRO A 53 -18.05 80.15 2.58
C PRO A 53 -17.96 78.97 1.59
N ASN A 54 -17.02 79.00 0.64
CA ASN A 54 -16.55 77.83 -0.12
C ASN A 54 -15.01 77.93 -0.23
N PRO A 55 -14.23 77.36 0.72
CA PRO A 55 -12.78 77.45 0.69
C PRO A 55 -12.19 76.51 -0.37
N THR A 56 -11.09 76.95 -0.99
CA THR A 56 -10.27 76.16 -1.93
C THR A 56 -9.02 75.62 -1.23
N ILE A 57 -8.19 74.84 -1.94
CA ILE A 57 -6.91 74.33 -1.41
C ILE A 57 -5.91 75.47 -1.10
N GLU A 58 -6.03 76.62 -1.75
CA GLU A 58 -5.16 77.78 -1.51
C GLU A 58 -5.54 78.54 -0.23
N ASP A 59 -6.82 78.54 0.15
CA ASP A 59 -7.35 79.20 1.35
C ASP A 59 -7.03 78.45 2.66
N LEU A 60 -6.59 77.18 2.59
CA LEU A 60 -6.44 76.32 3.77
C LEU A 60 -5.03 76.35 4.39
N PRO A 61 -4.91 76.20 5.73
CA PRO A 61 -3.63 76.06 6.40
C PRO A 61 -2.86 74.82 5.94
N LYS A 62 -1.65 75.04 5.41
CA LYS A 62 -0.76 74.00 4.87
C LYS A 62 0.19 73.50 5.96
N VAL A 63 0.12 72.22 6.28
CA VAL A 63 0.95 71.52 7.28
C VAL A 63 2.11 70.79 6.61
N VAL A 64 3.29 70.75 7.26
CA VAL A 64 4.50 70.16 6.68
C VAL A 64 5.09 69.08 7.59
N TRP A 65 5.37 67.90 7.03
CA TRP A 65 6.05 66.82 7.75
C TRP A 65 7.07 66.12 6.86
N LYS A 66 8.35 66.14 7.27
CA LYS A 66 9.47 65.48 6.57
C LYS A 66 9.46 65.69 5.05
N ASN A 67 9.35 66.96 4.64
CA ASN A 67 9.30 67.47 3.26
C ASN A 67 7.99 67.22 2.47
N ARG A 68 6.98 66.57 3.05
CA ARG A 68 5.63 66.44 2.44
C ARG A 68 4.71 67.55 2.94
N ARG A 69 3.85 68.10 2.07
CA ARG A 69 2.85 69.15 2.38
C ARG A 69 1.44 68.57 2.39
N PHE A 70 0.59 69.03 3.30
CA PHE A 70 -0.78 68.56 3.46
C PHE A 70 -1.76 69.69 3.78
N VAL A 71 -3.01 69.56 3.33
CA VAL A 71 -4.17 70.35 3.81
C VAL A 71 -5.26 69.41 4.30
N GLN A 72 -6.02 69.80 5.33
CA GLN A 72 -7.06 68.93 5.92
C GLN A 72 -8.28 68.81 4.99
N GLU A 73 -8.70 67.59 4.69
CA GLU A 73 -9.79 67.32 3.74
C GLU A 73 -11.17 67.74 4.31
N ASP A 74 -11.40 67.53 5.61
CA ASP A 74 -12.67 67.87 6.26
C ASP A 74 -13.00 69.38 6.16
N SER A 75 -12.00 70.25 6.01
CA SER A 75 -12.16 71.71 5.88
C SER A 75 -12.66 72.16 4.50
N LEU A 76 -12.62 71.29 3.48
CA LEU A 76 -13.20 71.56 2.15
C LEU A 76 -14.66 71.09 2.03
N ALA A 77 -15.20 70.43 3.04
CA ALA A 77 -16.55 69.86 2.99
C ALA A 77 -17.62 70.94 3.17
N ARG A 78 -18.46 71.16 2.13
CA ARG A 78 -19.64 72.04 2.23
C ARG A 78 -20.52 71.68 3.43
N LYS A 79 -20.98 72.69 4.19
CA LYS A 79 -21.91 72.50 5.32
C LYS A 79 -23.11 71.64 4.88
N GLY A 80 -23.24 70.44 5.46
CA GLY A 80 -24.27 69.44 5.14
C GLY A 80 -23.80 68.20 4.37
N ALA A 81 -22.57 68.18 3.83
CA ALA A 81 -22.04 67.01 3.13
C ALA A 81 -21.74 65.83 4.08
N LYS A 82 -22.33 64.66 3.83
CA LYS A 82 -22.04 63.42 4.57
C LYS A 82 -20.67 62.85 4.14
N GLY A 83 -19.61 63.25 4.83
CA GLY A 83 -18.23 62.81 4.59
C GLY A 83 -18.00 61.28 4.67
N ARG A 84 -16.82 60.83 4.21
CA ARG A 84 -16.48 59.41 3.94
C ARG A 84 -16.90 58.47 5.09
N LYS A 85 -17.76 57.49 4.78
CA LYS A 85 -18.22 56.46 5.73
C LYS A 85 -17.12 55.40 5.95
N SER A 86 -16.31 55.54 7.00
CA SER A 86 -15.40 54.47 7.45
C SER A 86 -15.08 54.59 8.94
N TRP A 87 -15.00 53.47 9.65
CA TRP A 87 -14.75 53.40 11.10
C TRP A 87 -13.38 53.96 11.51
N ILE A 88 -12.41 54.05 10.58
CA ILE A 88 -11.10 54.66 10.84
C ILE A 88 -11.18 56.17 11.10
N ARG A 89 -12.30 56.83 10.72
CA ARG A 89 -12.49 58.29 10.88
C ARG A 89 -12.51 58.75 12.36
N SER A 90 -12.91 57.88 13.29
CA SER A 90 -12.82 58.18 14.74
C SER A 90 -11.41 58.02 15.33
N HIS A 91 -10.43 57.61 14.51
CA HIS A 91 -9.08 57.24 14.95
C HIS A 91 -7.95 57.96 14.17
N GLY A 92 -8.29 58.97 13.38
CA GLY A 92 -7.33 59.74 12.56
C GLY A 92 -8.01 60.69 11.58
N MET A 93 -7.22 61.62 11.04
CA MET A 93 -7.69 62.74 10.22
C MET A 93 -7.41 62.51 8.73
N PHE A 94 -8.24 63.07 7.85
CA PHE A 94 -8.08 62.99 6.40
C PHE A 94 -7.38 64.24 5.83
N PHE A 95 -6.47 64.03 4.89
CA PHE A 95 -5.59 65.04 4.31
C PHE A 95 -5.50 64.87 2.79
N ILE A 96 -5.30 65.98 2.10
CA ILE A 96 -4.86 66.02 0.71
C ILE A 96 -3.37 66.37 0.71
N GLU A 97 -2.55 65.52 0.11
CA GLU A 97 -1.12 65.75 -0.08
C GLU A 97 -0.88 66.64 -1.31
N LEU A 98 0.01 67.62 -1.18
CA LEU A 98 0.31 68.60 -2.22
C LEU A 98 1.73 68.44 -2.78
N ASN A 99 1.90 68.74 -4.07
CA ASN A 99 3.20 68.75 -4.75
C ASN A 99 4.00 70.04 -4.45
N HIS A 100 5.18 70.17 -5.07
CA HIS A 100 6.04 71.34 -4.85
C HIS A 100 5.42 72.68 -5.33
N GLN A 101 4.40 72.62 -6.18
CA GLN A 101 3.62 73.73 -6.73
C GLN A 101 2.23 73.87 -6.05
N ASP A 102 2.03 73.25 -4.87
CA ASP A 102 0.78 73.20 -4.09
C ASP A 102 -0.44 72.54 -4.79
N GLN A 103 -0.25 71.83 -5.90
CA GLN A 103 -1.32 71.06 -6.55
C GLN A 103 -1.53 69.71 -5.85
N PRO A 104 -2.77 69.18 -5.76
CA PRO A 104 -3.07 67.94 -5.06
C PRO A 104 -2.53 66.69 -5.79
N ILE A 105 -1.78 65.85 -5.08
CA ILE A 105 -1.29 64.54 -5.55
C ILE A 105 -2.30 63.44 -5.22
N GLY A 106 -2.87 63.45 -4.02
CA GLY A 106 -3.76 62.38 -3.57
C GLY A 106 -4.23 62.52 -2.12
N HIS A 107 -5.17 61.65 -1.74
CA HIS A 107 -5.79 61.64 -0.41
C HIS A 107 -5.09 60.63 0.51
N VAL A 108 -4.68 61.10 1.69
CA VAL A 108 -4.05 60.30 2.75
C VAL A 108 -4.78 60.47 4.09
N TRP A 109 -4.75 59.44 4.93
CA TRP A 109 -5.29 59.46 6.29
C TRP A 109 -4.14 59.29 7.28
N CYS A 110 -4.10 60.11 8.33
CA CYS A 110 -3.08 60.08 9.37
C CYS A 110 -3.66 59.57 10.69
N CYS A 111 -3.05 58.54 11.29
CA CYS A 111 -3.54 58.01 12.57
C CYS A 111 -3.26 58.98 13.73
N SER A 112 -4.30 59.39 14.45
CA SER A 112 -4.19 60.40 15.52
C SER A 112 -3.33 59.94 16.69
N ARG A 113 -3.31 58.63 16.99
CA ARG A 113 -2.49 58.02 18.06
C ARG A 113 -1.01 57.84 17.71
N CYS A 114 -0.65 57.84 16.41
CA CYS A 114 0.74 57.96 15.98
C CYS A 114 1.18 59.43 15.97
N ASP A 115 0.28 60.33 15.57
CA ASP A 115 0.55 61.77 15.60
C ASP A 115 0.78 62.29 17.03
N THR A 116 -0.06 61.92 18.02
CA THR A 116 0.16 62.30 19.45
C THR A 116 1.50 61.79 20.02
N LYS A 117 2.12 60.77 19.40
CA LYS A 117 3.44 60.25 19.78
C LYS A 117 4.60 60.97 19.06
N GLY A 118 4.33 62.07 18.35
CA GLY A 118 5.31 62.82 17.56
C GLY A 118 5.85 62.06 16.35
N ARG A 119 5.13 61.02 15.89
CA ARG A 119 5.51 60.17 14.76
C ARG A 119 4.29 59.82 13.90
N PRO A 120 3.60 60.80 13.28
CA PRO A 120 2.47 60.56 12.39
C PRO A 120 2.83 59.60 11.25
N GLU A 121 1.96 58.61 11.04
CA GLU A 121 1.99 57.66 9.92
C GLU A 121 0.78 57.90 9.02
N PHE A 122 1.02 57.99 7.71
CA PHE A 122 0.06 58.38 6.69
C PHE A 122 -0.20 57.23 5.71
N PHE A 123 -1.47 56.95 5.41
CA PHE A 123 -1.92 55.83 4.57
C PHE A 123 -2.82 56.32 3.43
N SER A 124 -2.71 55.76 2.22
CA SER A 124 -3.58 56.15 1.09
C SER A 124 -5.06 55.84 1.38
N VAL A 125 -5.94 56.79 1.09
CA VAL A 125 -7.40 56.64 1.31
C VAL A 125 -8.07 55.80 0.20
N GLN A 126 -7.36 55.51 -0.90
CA GLN A 126 -7.86 54.62 -1.97
C GLN A 126 -8.18 53.21 -1.46
N ALA A 127 -7.49 52.73 -0.42
CA ALA A 127 -7.76 51.45 0.22
C ALA A 127 -7.64 51.56 1.76
N THR A 128 -8.77 51.67 2.45
CA THR A 128 -8.85 51.81 3.92
C THR A 128 -8.30 50.60 4.68
N SER A 129 -8.08 49.47 4.02
CA SER A 129 -7.49 48.25 4.58
C SER A 129 -6.13 48.49 5.22
N SER A 130 -5.25 49.32 4.63
CA SER A 130 -3.92 49.59 5.19
C SER A 130 -3.99 50.38 6.51
N ALA A 131 -4.87 51.38 6.58
CA ALA A 131 -5.12 52.16 7.79
C ALA A 131 -5.79 51.31 8.89
N ALA A 132 -6.75 50.46 8.51
CA ALA A 132 -7.39 49.51 9.41
C ALA A 132 -6.39 48.49 9.99
N ASP A 133 -5.48 47.96 9.16
CA ASP A 133 -4.45 47.03 9.61
C ASP A 133 -3.36 47.71 10.45
N HIS A 134 -3.03 48.98 10.21
CA HIS A 134 -2.20 49.76 11.13
C HIS A 134 -2.89 49.89 12.50
N LEU A 135 -4.15 50.30 12.55
CA LEU A 135 -4.92 50.42 13.80
C LEU A 135 -4.96 49.10 14.59
N ARG A 136 -5.15 47.96 13.89
CA ARG A 136 -5.09 46.61 14.48
C ARG A 136 -3.69 46.26 15.00
N LYS A 137 -2.65 46.43 14.17
CA LYS A 137 -1.29 45.93 14.47
C LYS A 137 -0.52 46.82 15.45
N ALA A 138 -0.56 48.14 15.24
CA ALA A 138 0.21 49.11 16.02
C ALA A 138 -0.55 49.61 17.27
N HIS A 139 -1.89 49.58 17.27
CA HIS A 139 -2.71 50.17 18.33
C HIS A 139 -3.77 49.22 18.94
N ARG A 140 -3.90 47.99 18.43
CA ARG A 140 -4.89 46.98 18.87
C ARG A 140 -6.34 47.46 18.84
N ILE A 141 -6.70 48.30 17.88
CA ILE A 141 -8.07 48.81 17.71
C ILE A 141 -8.78 48.03 16.59
N THR A 142 -10.02 47.61 16.85
CA THR A 142 -10.89 46.87 15.95
C THR A 142 -12.30 47.48 15.93
N PRO A 143 -13.08 47.33 14.84
CA PRO A 143 -14.42 47.93 14.74
C PRO A 143 -15.36 47.61 15.91
N ALA A 144 -15.25 46.40 16.48
CA ALA A 144 -16.12 45.90 17.54
C ALA A 144 -15.87 46.52 18.94
N SER A 145 -14.90 47.41 19.14
CA SER A 145 -14.63 48.02 20.45
C SER A 145 -15.59 49.16 20.83
N GLN A 146 -16.86 49.07 20.39
CA GLN A 146 -17.95 50.01 20.68
C GLN A 146 -19.31 49.27 20.74
N SER A 147 -19.52 48.50 21.80
CA SER A 147 -20.83 48.00 22.22
C SER A 147 -20.97 48.12 23.75
N ASN A 148 -22.19 48.37 24.23
CA ASN A 148 -22.50 48.43 25.65
C ASN A 148 -22.79 47.01 26.20
N PRO A 149 -22.56 46.76 27.50
CA PRO A 149 -22.80 45.45 28.12
C PRO A 149 -24.28 45.25 28.45
N SER A 150 -25.11 44.97 27.45
CA SER A 150 -26.49 44.49 27.62
C SER A 150 -27.03 43.86 26.33
N ASP A 151 -26.83 42.55 26.16
CA ASP A 151 -27.77 41.58 25.57
C ASP A 151 -27.08 40.23 25.34
N ASP A 152 -27.39 39.24 26.18
CA ASP A 152 -27.05 37.82 25.95
C ASP A 152 -28.18 37.15 25.15
N SER A 153 -27.99 36.89 23.84
CA SER A 153 -28.57 35.75 23.09
C SER A 153 -28.46 35.84 21.55
N ALA A 154 -27.25 35.76 20.99
CA ALA A 154 -27.05 35.31 19.60
C ALA A 154 -25.59 34.88 19.34
N ILE A 155 -25.38 33.70 18.73
CA ILE A 155 -24.07 33.30 18.22
C ILE A 155 -23.91 33.81 16.79
N ASP A 156 -23.20 34.94 16.60
CA ASP A 156 -22.87 35.46 15.28
C ASP A 156 -21.81 34.58 14.60
N LEU A 157 -22.27 33.81 13.61
CA LEU A 157 -21.47 32.87 12.84
C LEU A 157 -20.49 33.53 11.83
N GLN A 158 -20.41 34.87 11.73
CA GLN A 158 -19.61 35.57 10.70
C GLN A 158 -18.37 36.35 11.20
N SER A 159 -17.99 36.27 12.49
CA SER A 159 -16.80 36.96 13.00
C SER A 159 -15.47 36.19 12.77
N HIS A 160 -14.70 36.58 11.74
CA HIS A 160 -13.41 35.95 11.42
C HIS A 160 -12.19 36.71 11.97
N ALA A 161 -11.54 36.14 12.99
CA ALA A 161 -10.18 36.51 13.40
C ALA A 161 -9.41 35.28 13.96
N THR A 162 -8.60 34.62 13.13
CA THR A 162 -7.84 33.43 13.57
C THR A 162 -6.73 33.83 14.56
N PRO A 163 -6.61 33.19 15.74
CA PRO A 163 -5.52 33.44 16.66
C PRO A 163 -4.17 33.02 16.06
N LYS A 164 -3.10 33.71 16.42
CA LYS A 164 -1.74 33.36 15.96
C LYS A 164 -1.17 32.23 16.82
N ARG A 165 -0.82 31.11 16.17
CA ARG A 165 -0.15 29.96 16.79
C ARG A 165 1.02 30.40 17.70
N PRO A 166 1.01 30.06 19.00
CA PRO A 166 2.14 30.25 19.90
C PRO A 166 3.36 29.46 19.43
N ARG A 167 4.56 29.93 19.76
CA ARG A 167 5.78 29.18 19.44
C ARG A 167 5.89 27.89 20.26
N LEU A 168 6.57 26.88 19.71
CA LEU A 168 6.72 25.55 20.30
C LEU A 168 7.56 25.50 21.59
N ASP A 169 8.30 26.57 21.89
CA ASP A 169 9.02 26.82 23.15
C ASP A 169 8.13 27.49 24.23
N GLN A 170 6.91 27.90 23.88
CA GLN A 170 5.94 28.59 24.74
C GLN A 170 4.65 27.80 24.96
N SER A 171 4.53 26.59 24.39
CA SER A 171 3.35 25.73 24.60
C SER A 171 3.47 24.95 25.92
N ILE A 172 2.35 24.87 26.64
CA ILE A 172 2.19 24.04 27.85
C ILE A 172 2.20 22.55 27.49
N ILE A 173 1.91 22.21 26.23
CA ILE A 173 1.79 20.83 25.76
C ILE A 173 3.18 20.27 25.37
N PRO A 174 3.54 19.04 25.80
CA PRO A 174 4.81 18.42 25.45
C PRO A 174 5.07 18.41 23.93
N LYS A 175 6.25 18.86 23.51
CA LYS A 175 6.65 18.98 22.10
C LYS A 175 6.46 17.68 21.31
N ALA A 176 6.66 16.52 21.95
CA ALA A 176 6.41 15.21 21.36
C ALA A 176 4.92 14.97 21.05
N LYS A 177 4.00 15.32 21.97
CA LYS A 177 2.54 15.23 21.76
C LYS A 177 2.09 16.19 20.65
N VAL A 178 2.65 17.41 20.61
CA VAL A 178 2.39 18.36 19.51
C VAL A 178 2.88 17.79 18.17
N LYS A 179 4.11 17.28 18.09
CA LYS A 179 4.65 16.65 16.86
C LYS A 179 3.80 15.45 16.41
N ALA A 180 3.39 14.58 17.33
CA ALA A 180 2.52 13.44 17.05
C ALA A 180 1.15 13.88 16.51
N VAL A 181 0.50 14.87 17.12
CA VAL A 181 -0.78 15.41 16.62
C VAL A 181 -0.61 16.08 15.25
N GLN A 182 0.53 16.74 15.00
CA GLN A 182 0.84 17.31 13.69
C GLN A 182 1.10 16.23 12.61
N GLU A 183 1.76 15.13 12.97
CA GLU A 183 1.98 13.96 12.09
C GLU A 183 0.66 13.22 11.81
N LEU A 184 -0.17 12.99 12.82
CA LEU A 184 -1.51 12.40 12.68
C LEU A 184 -2.45 13.29 11.85
N SER A 185 -2.38 14.62 12.01
CA SER A 185 -3.15 15.57 11.19
C SER A 185 -2.80 15.46 9.70
N VAL A 186 -1.53 15.22 9.38
CA VAL A 186 -1.08 14.99 8.00
C VAL A 186 -1.45 13.58 7.53
N GLY A 187 -1.32 12.56 8.39
CA GLY A 187 -1.74 11.18 8.11
C GLY A 187 -3.23 11.06 7.76
N PHE A 188 -4.10 11.72 8.51
CA PHE A 188 -5.55 11.76 8.23
C PHE A 188 -5.88 12.30 6.83
N VAL A 189 -5.19 13.35 6.37
CA VAL A 189 -5.38 13.90 5.02
C VAL A 189 -4.86 12.96 3.92
N ILE A 190 -3.85 12.17 4.23
CA ILE A 190 -3.24 11.20 3.31
C ILE A 190 -4.12 9.96 3.15
N ASP A 191 -4.61 9.42 4.26
CA ASP A 191 -5.26 8.12 4.35
C ASP A 191 -6.77 8.20 4.05
N SER A 192 -7.47 9.17 4.65
CA SER A 192 -8.92 9.38 4.45
C SER A 192 -9.27 10.16 3.17
N ASP A 193 -8.32 10.31 2.26
CA ASP A 193 -8.38 10.95 0.93
C ASP A 193 -8.85 12.44 0.86
N VAL A 194 -9.20 13.05 2.00
CA VAL A 194 -9.71 14.43 2.10
C VAL A 194 -8.74 15.51 1.57
N PRO A 195 -9.23 16.70 1.16
CA PRO A 195 -8.38 17.82 0.75
C PRO A 195 -7.77 18.57 1.96
N PHE A 196 -6.61 19.21 1.79
CA PHE A 196 -5.95 20.00 2.85
C PHE A 196 -6.81 21.13 3.46
N THR A 197 -7.84 21.58 2.74
CA THR A 197 -8.84 22.55 3.21
C THR A 197 -9.81 21.97 4.24
N ILE A 198 -9.75 20.66 4.56
CA ILE A 198 -10.49 20.08 5.69
C ILE A 198 -10.08 20.72 7.03
N PHE A 199 -8.79 21.04 7.21
CA PHE A 199 -8.29 21.84 8.34
C PHE A 199 -8.59 23.34 8.20
N GLU A 200 -9.22 23.76 7.10
CA GLU A 200 -9.82 25.09 6.99
C GLU A 200 -11.31 25.10 7.34
N HIS A 201 -11.97 23.94 7.36
CA HIS A 201 -13.38 23.75 7.68
C HIS A 201 -13.74 24.30 9.06
N LYS A 202 -14.83 25.08 9.13
CA LYS A 202 -15.22 25.83 10.33
C LYS A 202 -15.50 24.89 11.51
N PHE A 203 -16.39 23.92 11.31
CA PHE A 203 -16.80 23.01 12.39
C PHE A 203 -15.64 22.13 12.90
N LEU A 204 -14.67 21.77 12.04
CA LEU A 204 -13.48 21.04 12.50
C LEU A 204 -12.57 21.89 13.40
N LYS A 205 -12.47 23.19 13.13
CA LYS A 205 -11.73 24.14 14.00
C LYS A 205 -12.42 24.26 15.35
N GLU A 206 -13.71 24.58 15.34
CA GLU A 206 -14.46 24.80 16.58
C GLU A 206 -14.46 23.52 17.44
N LEU A 207 -14.69 22.34 16.85
CA LEU A 207 -14.62 21.05 17.53
C LEU A 207 -13.30 20.87 18.33
N PHE A 208 -12.15 21.15 17.72
CA PHE A 208 -10.87 21.03 18.42
C PHE A 208 -10.64 22.14 19.45
N TYR A 209 -11.11 23.38 19.21
CA TYR A 209 -11.08 24.44 20.22
C TYR A 209 -11.96 24.12 21.44
N GLN A 210 -13.07 23.40 21.26
CA GLN A 210 -13.91 22.90 22.37
C GLN A 210 -13.23 21.74 23.14
N PHE A 211 -12.48 20.85 22.46
CA PHE A 211 -11.81 19.72 23.12
C PHE A 211 -10.55 20.13 23.91
N ASP A 212 -9.66 20.95 23.33
CA ASP A 212 -8.43 21.43 23.97
C ASP A 212 -7.94 22.69 23.23
N HIS A 213 -8.22 23.87 23.80
CA HIS A 213 -7.86 25.16 23.21
C HIS A 213 -6.34 25.33 23.00
N GLU A 214 -5.50 24.83 23.90
CA GLU A 214 -4.04 24.93 23.77
C GLU A 214 -3.50 23.98 22.70
N LEU A 215 -4.12 22.81 22.51
CA LEU A 215 -3.79 21.90 21.43
C LEU A 215 -4.28 22.45 20.09
N ALA A 216 -5.49 23.01 20.04
CA ALA A 216 -6.02 23.69 18.87
C ALA A 216 -5.10 24.83 18.44
N LEU A 217 -4.58 25.65 19.36
CA LEU A 217 -3.58 26.68 19.05
C LEU A 217 -2.28 26.14 18.42
N GLN A 218 -1.98 24.85 18.54
CA GLN A 218 -0.84 24.19 17.91
C GLN A 218 -1.16 23.45 16.59
N ILE A 219 -2.44 23.22 16.26
CA ILE A 219 -2.83 22.51 15.03
C ILE A 219 -2.67 23.41 13.79
N PRO A 220 -2.30 22.87 12.61
CA PRO A 220 -2.05 23.68 11.42
C PRO A 220 -3.37 24.08 10.69
N TRP A 221 -4.16 25.00 11.26
CA TRP A 221 -5.50 25.43 10.80
C TRP A 221 -5.61 26.15 9.43
N SER A 222 -4.61 25.99 8.56
CA SER A 222 -4.67 26.43 7.18
C SER A 222 -3.99 25.45 6.24
N ARG A 223 -4.47 25.39 4.99
CA ARG A 223 -3.87 24.62 3.88
C ARG A 223 -2.36 24.85 3.84
N SER A 224 -1.93 26.12 3.84
CA SER A 224 -0.52 26.52 3.84
C SER A 224 0.27 26.05 5.07
N SER A 225 -0.40 25.73 6.18
CA SER A 225 0.22 25.22 7.40
C SER A 225 0.27 23.69 7.44
N ILE A 226 -0.75 22.98 6.95
CA ILE A 226 -0.68 21.52 6.73
C ILE A 226 0.38 21.21 5.67
N THR A 227 0.40 21.94 4.54
CA THR A 227 1.42 21.76 3.47
C THR A 227 2.84 21.94 4.00
N ARG A 228 3.08 22.95 4.86
CA ARG A 228 4.39 23.17 5.51
C ARG A 228 4.76 22.07 6.51
N GLU A 229 3.78 21.40 7.11
CA GLU A 229 4.07 20.29 8.03
C GLU A 229 4.32 18.97 7.29
N LEU A 230 3.54 18.71 6.24
CA LEU A 230 3.82 17.65 5.25
C LEU A 230 5.21 17.81 4.63
N GLN A 231 5.67 19.04 4.36
CA GLN A 231 7.04 19.32 3.90
C GLN A 231 8.10 18.79 4.88
N LYS A 232 8.01 19.15 6.17
CA LYS A 232 8.96 18.68 7.20
C LYS A 232 8.92 17.17 7.41
N ILE A 233 7.72 16.58 7.37
CA ILE A 233 7.54 15.13 7.54
C ILE A 233 8.14 14.40 6.35
N PHE A 234 7.91 14.89 5.13
CA PHE A 234 8.55 14.38 3.92
C PHE A 234 10.08 14.49 4.01
N GLU A 235 10.63 15.66 4.36
CA GLU A 235 12.08 15.87 4.55
C GLU A 235 12.65 14.85 5.56
N SER A 236 12.05 14.76 6.76
CA SER A 236 12.46 13.85 7.84
C SER A 236 12.31 12.35 7.52
N LYS A 237 11.59 11.99 6.45
CA LYS A 237 11.45 10.59 5.98
C LYS A 237 12.27 10.33 4.71
N ALA A 238 12.49 11.34 3.88
CA ALA A 238 13.32 11.26 2.69
C ALA A 238 14.76 10.86 3.04
N ASP A 239 15.30 11.34 4.17
CA ASP A 239 16.65 10.96 4.63
C ASP A 239 16.80 9.45 4.94
N ILE A 240 15.72 8.77 5.33
CA ILE A 240 15.72 7.30 5.51
C ILE A 240 15.82 6.62 4.14
N ILE A 241 15.02 7.09 3.16
CA ILE A 241 15.03 6.57 1.80
C ILE A 241 16.39 6.82 1.12
N LYS A 242 17.04 7.96 1.36
CA LYS A 242 18.41 8.22 0.88
C LYS A 242 19.42 7.22 1.45
N ALA A 243 19.29 6.83 2.71
CA ALA A 243 20.15 5.81 3.31
C ALA A 243 19.90 4.41 2.71
N GLU A 244 18.64 4.04 2.48
CA GLU A 244 18.28 2.79 1.78
C GLU A 244 18.84 2.77 0.34
N LEU A 245 18.60 3.83 -0.44
CA LEU A 245 19.13 3.99 -1.80
C LEU A 245 20.66 3.99 -1.82
N GLY A 246 21.31 4.65 -0.86
CA GLY A 246 22.76 4.64 -0.69
C GLY A 246 23.33 3.24 -0.47
N SER A 247 22.56 2.34 0.14
CA SER A 247 22.92 0.94 0.42
C SER A 247 22.54 -0.07 -0.69
N ALA A 248 22.04 0.39 -1.84
CA ALA A 248 21.54 -0.48 -2.90
C ALA A 248 22.61 -1.48 -3.42
N LEU A 249 22.21 -2.75 -3.59
CA LEU A 249 23.08 -3.82 -4.12
C LEU A 249 23.39 -3.64 -5.61
N THR A 250 22.54 -2.91 -6.33
CA THR A 250 22.61 -2.65 -7.77
C THR A 250 22.68 -1.15 -8.04
N LYS A 251 23.06 -0.77 -9.25
CA LYS A 251 22.80 0.57 -9.76
C LYS A 251 21.31 0.92 -9.71
N ILE A 252 21.03 2.21 -9.65
CA ILE A 252 19.69 2.78 -9.55
C ILE A 252 19.27 3.17 -10.96
N HIS A 253 18.27 2.48 -11.49
CA HIS A 253 17.73 2.69 -12.83
C HIS A 253 16.52 3.60 -12.73
N ILE A 254 16.51 4.68 -13.51
CA ILE A 254 15.45 5.70 -13.43
C ILE A 254 14.44 5.43 -14.53
N SER A 255 13.15 5.34 -14.20
CA SER A 255 12.07 5.30 -15.18
C SER A 255 11.19 6.55 -15.07
N PHE A 256 10.86 7.17 -16.20
CA PHE A 256 9.91 8.28 -16.24
C PHE A 256 9.02 8.21 -17.49
N ASP A 257 7.84 8.83 -17.42
CA ASP A 257 6.89 8.97 -18.52
C ASP A 257 6.37 10.42 -18.56
N LEU A 258 6.27 11.03 -19.74
CA LEU A 258 6.04 12.47 -19.92
C LEU A 258 4.66 12.78 -20.51
N TRP A 259 3.61 12.30 -19.85
CA TRP A 259 2.24 12.64 -20.24
C TRP A 259 1.98 14.15 -20.15
N THR A 260 1.83 14.79 -21.31
CA THR A 260 1.44 16.19 -21.41
C THR A 260 -0.08 16.28 -21.44
N SER A 261 -0.67 16.59 -20.28
CA SER A 261 -2.11 16.84 -20.12
C SER A 261 -2.62 17.89 -21.14
N PRO A 262 -3.78 17.68 -21.81
CA PRO A 262 -4.43 18.70 -22.62
C PRO A 262 -4.63 20.03 -21.87
N ASN A 263 -4.87 19.95 -20.56
CA ASN A 263 -5.06 21.09 -19.66
C ASN A 263 -3.73 21.69 -19.14
N ARG A 264 -2.57 21.30 -19.70
CA ARG A 264 -1.21 21.75 -19.34
C ARG A 264 -0.87 21.64 -17.84
N CYS A 265 -1.53 20.72 -17.15
CA CYS A 265 -1.35 20.40 -15.75
C CYS A 265 -1.20 18.89 -15.60
N SER A 266 0.04 18.42 -15.44
CA SER A 266 0.31 17.09 -14.89
C SER A 266 0.07 17.12 -13.37
N LEU A 267 -0.44 16.02 -12.85
CA LEU A 267 -0.45 15.70 -11.43
C LEU A 267 0.57 14.56 -11.22
N TYR A 268 1.14 14.44 -10.02
CA TYR A 268 2.02 13.33 -9.53
C TYR A 268 3.54 13.30 -9.80
N LEU A 269 4.15 14.22 -10.54
CA LEU A 269 5.62 14.41 -10.53
C LEU A 269 5.99 15.90 -10.63
N ARG A 270 7.24 16.27 -10.29
CA ARG A 270 7.79 17.65 -10.38
C ARG A 270 7.33 18.34 -11.66
N ARG A 271 6.57 19.45 -11.50
CA ARG A 271 6.00 20.17 -12.64
C ARG A 271 7.09 20.89 -13.43
N GLN A 272 7.37 20.40 -14.64
CA GLN A 272 8.17 21.15 -15.61
C GLN A 272 7.55 22.53 -15.86
N LEU A 273 8.35 23.59 -15.75
CA LEU A 273 7.97 24.94 -16.12
C LEU A 273 8.64 25.30 -17.45
N GLY A 274 7.91 25.96 -18.34
CA GLY A 274 8.38 26.32 -19.69
C GLY A 274 8.04 25.27 -20.75
N ILE A 275 8.86 25.19 -21.80
CA ILE A 275 8.71 24.26 -22.93
C ILE A 275 9.25 22.88 -22.53
N HIS A 276 8.59 21.79 -22.95
CA HIS A 276 9.08 20.42 -22.77
C HIS A 276 10.22 20.09 -23.77
N SER A 277 11.32 20.84 -23.73
CA SER A 277 12.55 20.51 -24.48
C SER A 277 13.41 19.48 -23.72
N GLY A 278 14.31 18.79 -24.42
CA GLY A 278 15.17 17.79 -23.80
C GLY A 278 16.08 18.39 -22.72
N GLU A 279 16.57 19.61 -22.94
CA GLU A 279 17.37 20.39 -22.00
C GLU A 279 16.64 20.57 -20.66
N ASN A 280 15.42 21.10 -20.72
CA ASN A 280 14.62 21.43 -19.54
C ASN A 280 14.23 20.17 -18.74
N LEU A 281 13.99 19.05 -19.44
CA LEU A 281 13.72 17.75 -18.84
C LEU A 281 14.97 17.16 -18.15
N ALA A 282 16.15 17.37 -18.74
CA ALA A 282 17.41 16.91 -18.18
C ALA A 282 17.74 17.60 -16.85
N GLU A 283 17.49 18.91 -16.75
CA GLU A 283 17.62 19.67 -15.51
C GLU A 283 16.71 19.10 -14.41
N THR A 284 15.42 18.89 -14.69
CA THR A 284 14.47 18.30 -13.73
C THR A 284 14.91 16.91 -13.25
N LEU A 285 15.43 16.04 -14.14
CA LEU A 285 15.98 14.74 -13.75
C LEU A 285 17.24 14.87 -12.89
N PHE A 286 18.12 15.84 -13.20
CA PHE A 286 19.34 16.09 -12.43
C PHE A 286 19.00 16.62 -11.02
N GLU A 287 18.03 17.52 -10.88
CA GLU A 287 17.51 17.96 -9.57
C GLU A 287 16.94 16.81 -8.73
N ILE A 288 16.28 15.83 -9.36
CA ILE A 288 15.76 14.63 -8.68
C ILE A 288 16.92 13.74 -8.22
N VAL A 289 17.94 13.52 -9.06
CA VAL A 289 19.15 12.77 -8.68
C VAL A 289 19.91 13.46 -7.53
N GLN A 290 19.96 14.78 -7.51
CA GLN A 290 20.53 15.55 -6.39
C GLN A 290 19.66 15.48 -5.12
N LEU A 291 18.34 15.54 -5.23
CA LEU A 291 17.42 15.47 -4.09
C LEU A 291 17.59 14.16 -3.30
N TRP A 292 17.78 13.04 -4.00
CA TRP A 292 17.90 11.70 -3.42
C TRP A 292 19.34 11.21 -3.20
N ASP A 293 20.34 12.05 -3.51
CA ASP A 293 21.79 11.76 -3.37
C ASP A 293 22.28 10.51 -4.17
N ILE A 294 21.60 10.16 -5.26
CA ILE A 294 21.88 8.95 -6.04
C ILE A 294 22.91 9.14 -7.17
N ARG A 295 23.64 10.27 -7.21
CA ARG A 295 24.45 10.70 -8.36
C ARG A 295 25.48 9.67 -8.84
N GLY A 296 26.20 9.02 -7.92
CA GLY A 296 27.19 7.98 -8.26
C GLY A 296 26.59 6.61 -8.61
N GLN A 297 25.28 6.45 -8.43
CA GLN A 297 24.58 5.17 -8.54
C GLN A 297 23.69 5.05 -9.79
N VAL A 298 23.50 6.12 -10.58
CA VAL A 298 22.63 6.09 -11.78
C VAL A 298 23.14 5.08 -12.83
N GLY A 299 22.29 4.09 -13.12
CA GLY A 299 22.54 3.01 -14.08
C GLY A 299 22.09 3.36 -15.50
N THR A 300 20.86 2.97 -15.85
CA THR A 300 20.20 3.27 -17.13
C THR A 300 18.98 4.16 -16.91
N VAL A 301 18.45 4.76 -18.00
CA VAL A 301 17.17 5.49 -17.95
C VAL A 301 16.17 4.88 -18.93
N ILE A 302 14.97 4.61 -18.44
CA ILE A 302 13.82 4.04 -19.16
C ILE A 302 12.81 5.17 -19.40
N SER A 303 12.44 5.41 -20.65
CA SER A 303 11.38 6.40 -20.96
C SER A 303 10.63 6.07 -22.25
N ASP A 304 9.56 6.81 -22.50
CA ASP A 304 8.79 6.79 -23.76
C ASP A 304 9.69 6.99 -25.00
N ASN A 305 9.12 6.74 -26.18
CA ASN A 305 9.88 6.69 -27.43
C ASN A 305 10.00 8.02 -28.21
N VAL A 306 9.56 9.15 -27.63
CA VAL A 306 9.68 10.47 -28.26
C VAL A 306 11.15 10.90 -28.32
N THR A 307 11.56 11.51 -29.44
CA THR A 307 12.97 11.89 -29.71
C THR A 307 13.51 12.99 -28.79
N THR A 308 12.64 13.77 -28.14
CA THR A 308 13.02 14.73 -27.09
C THR A 308 13.72 14.06 -25.91
N ASN A 309 13.38 12.80 -25.61
CA ASN A 309 14.06 12.04 -24.55
C ASN A 309 15.50 11.66 -24.93
N ASP A 310 15.78 11.44 -26.21
CA ASP A 310 17.12 11.14 -26.69
C ASP A 310 18.03 12.38 -26.54
N THR A 311 17.48 13.59 -26.73
CA THR A 311 18.11 14.86 -26.34
C THR A 311 18.25 14.99 -24.82
N CYS A 312 17.21 14.70 -24.05
CA CYS A 312 17.21 14.77 -22.58
C CYS A 312 18.37 13.96 -21.98
N LEU A 313 18.50 12.67 -22.34
CA LEU A 313 19.57 11.83 -21.82
C LEU A 313 20.97 12.34 -22.24
N SER A 314 21.09 12.99 -23.40
CA SER A 314 22.32 13.60 -23.90
C SER A 314 22.82 14.78 -23.04
N TYR A 315 21.93 15.52 -22.39
CA TYR A 315 22.31 16.56 -21.41
C TYR A 315 22.45 15.97 -20.01
N PHE A 316 21.46 15.19 -19.56
CA PHE A 316 21.40 14.61 -18.21
C PHE A 316 22.66 13.81 -17.87
N TYR A 317 23.06 12.88 -18.74
CA TYR A 317 24.27 12.08 -18.47
C TYR A 317 25.56 12.90 -18.51
N ARG A 318 25.65 13.97 -19.32
CA ARG A 318 26.82 14.88 -19.32
C ARG A 318 26.88 15.77 -18.07
N GLN A 319 25.73 16.09 -17.46
CA GLN A 319 25.69 16.78 -16.16
C GLN A 319 26.12 15.83 -15.03
N LEU A 320 25.77 14.54 -15.10
CA LEU A 320 26.26 13.52 -14.17
C LEU A 320 27.78 13.29 -14.31
N ASP A 321 28.24 12.97 -15.52
CA ASP A 321 29.62 12.67 -15.90
C ASP A 321 29.99 13.41 -17.20
N PRO A 322 30.76 14.51 -17.13
CA PRO A 322 31.20 15.25 -18.32
C PRO A 322 32.10 14.48 -19.29
N SER A 323 32.64 13.31 -18.89
CA SER A 323 33.50 12.47 -19.74
C SER A 323 32.72 11.42 -20.54
N ILE A 324 31.42 11.25 -20.29
CA ILE A 324 30.62 10.19 -20.93
C ILE A 324 30.47 10.43 -22.43
N ARG A 325 30.79 9.40 -23.23
CA ARG A 325 30.75 9.49 -24.69
C ARG A 325 29.31 9.28 -25.19
N PRO A 326 28.91 9.86 -26.34
CA PRO A 326 27.57 9.68 -26.91
C PRO A 326 27.15 8.21 -27.11
N ALA A 327 28.11 7.32 -27.37
CA ALA A 327 27.87 5.87 -27.48
C ALA A 327 27.45 5.23 -26.15
N ASP A 328 28.03 5.64 -25.01
CA ASP A 328 27.67 5.10 -23.69
C ASP A 328 26.33 5.67 -23.21
N ILE A 329 26.00 6.92 -23.56
CA ILE A 329 24.65 7.51 -23.36
C ILE A 329 23.61 6.67 -24.13
N LYS A 330 23.88 6.37 -25.41
CA LYS A 330 23.00 5.56 -26.25
C LYS A 330 22.88 4.12 -25.74
N ALA A 331 23.94 3.53 -25.21
CA ALA A 331 23.89 2.23 -24.54
C ALA A 331 23.03 2.23 -23.25
N ARG A 332 22.95 3.36 -22.52
CA ARG A 332 22.16 3.51 -21.29
C ARG A 332 20.70 3.97 -21.51
N ARG A 333 20.30 4.22 -22.77
CA ARG A 333 18.94 4.61 -23.19
C ARG A 333 18.06 3.37 -23.38
N MET A 334 17.18 3.09 -22.43
CA MET A 334 16.19 2.02 -22.53
C MET A 334 14.88 2.57 -23.10
N ARG A 335 14.34 1.91 -24.13
CA ARG A 335 13.07 2.27 -24.77
C ARG A 335 11.92 1.53 -24.07
N CYS A 336 10.93 2.26 -23.53
CA CYS A 336 9.81 1.66 -22.80
C CYS A 336 9.02 0.69 -23.68
N TYR A 337 8.95 -0.59 -23.29
CA TYR A 337 8.40 -1.65 -24.13
C TYR A 337 6.89 -1.55 -24.33
N GLY A 338 6.11 -1.31 -23.27
CA GLY A 338 4.67 -1.10 -23.37
C GLY A 338 4.29 0.11 -24.23
N HIS A 339 5.12 1.15 -24.26
CA HIS A 339 4.94 2.25 -25.22
C HIS A 339 5.17 1.79 -26.67
N VAL A 340 6.14 0.89 -26.94
CA VAL A 340 6.26 0.25 -28.27
C VAL A 340 5.00 -0.56 -28.59
N LEU A 341 4.54 -1.41 -27.67
CA LEU A 341 3.34 -2.23 -27.87
C LEU A 341 2.10 -1.36 -28.14
N ASN A 342 1.95 -0.23 -27.44
CA ASN A 342 0.89 0.76 -27.68
C ASN A 342 0.99 1.42 -29.06
N LEU A 343 2.20 1.79 -29.52
CA LEU A 343 2.39 2.33 -30.88
C LEU A 343 2.12 1.28 -31.97
N VAL A 344 2.51 0.02 -31.76
CA VAL A 344 2.25 -1.10 -32.69
C VAL A 344 0.75 -1.38 -32.77
N ALA A 345 0.06 -1.44 -31.63
CA ALA A 345 -1.39 -1.64 -31.58
C ALA A 345 -2.17 -0.45 -32.18
N ARG A 346 -1.80 0.81 -31.88
CA ARG A 346 -2.41 1.99 -32.53
C ARG A 346 -2.18 1.99 -34.05
N ALA A 347 -0.98 1.60 -34.51
CA ALA A 347 -0.70 1.46 -35.95
C ALA A 347 -1.55 0.36 -36.62
N PHE A 348 -1.86 -0.73 -35.91
CA PHE A 348 -2.77 -1.78 -36.36
C PHE A 348 -4.24 -1.30 -36.38
N LEU A 349 -4.73 -0.74 -35.27
CA LEU A 349 -6.12 -0.33 -35.06
C LEU A 349 -6.54 0.85 -35.97
N PHE A 350 -5.71 1.90 -36.04
CA PHE A 350 -6.09 3.19 -36.63
C PHE A 350 -5.30 3.57 -37.88
N GLY A 351 -4.22 2.84 -38.19
CA GLY A 351 -3.33 3.09 -39.33
C GLY A 351 -2.10 3.94 -38.96
N LYS A 352 -1.36 4.38 -39.99
CA LYS A 352 -0.06 5.08 -39.82
C LYS A 352 -0.18 6.40 -39.07
N ASP A 353 -1.28 7.11 -39.29
CA ASP A 353 -1.52 8.48 -38.80
C ASP A 353 -2.51 8.48 -37.61
N ALA A 354 -2.37 7.49 -36.72
CA ALA A 354 -3.23 7.30 -35.55
C ALA A 354 -3.31 8.55 -34.64
N GLU A 355 -2.21 9.29 -34.50
CA GLU A 355 -2.14 10.52 -33.70
C GLU A 355 -2.98 11.66 -34.31
N SER A 356 -2.99 11.80 -35.63
CA SER A 356 -3.85 12.76 -36.33
C SER A 356 -5.32 12.40 -36.19
N PHE A 357 -5.64 11.11 -36.23
CA PHE A 357 -7.00 10.61 -36.04
C PHE A 357 -7.55 10.90 -34.64
N GLU A 358 -6.79 10.57 -33.59
CA GLU A 358 -7.21 10.83 -32.20
C GLU A 358 -7.35 12.35 -31.95
N LEU A 359 -6.39 13.16 -32.40
CA LEU A 359 -6.44 14.63 -32.29
C LEU A 359 -7.66 15.27 -32.99
N GLU A 360 -8.12 14.72 -34.10
CA GLU A 360 -9.31 15.21 -34.80
C GLU A 360 -10.61 14.86 -34.04
N SER A 361 -10.66 13.73 -33.34
CA SER A 361 -11.75 13.41 -32.40
C SER A 361 -11.77 14.37 -31.21
N ASP A 362 -10.60 14.62 -30.59
CA ASP A 362 -10.44 15.60 -29.50
C ASP A 362 -10.94 17.00 -29.91
N ILE A 363 -10.60 17.44 -31.13
CA ILE A 363 -11.02 18.74 -31.68
C ILE A 363 -12.54 18.79 -31.90
N ASN A 364 -13.15 17.71 -32.41
CA ASN A 364 -14.60 17.65 -32.60
C ASN A 364 -15.35 17.61 -31.26
N GLY A 365 -14.83 16.86 -30.29
CA GLY A 365 -15.34 16.84 -28.90
C GLY A 365 -15.25 18.20 -28.22
N MET A 366 -14.09 18.86 -28.25
CA MET A 366 -13.90 20.22 -27.69
C MET A 366 -14.80 21.28 -28.35
N ARG A 367 -15.22 21.07 -29.60
CA ARG A 367 -16.14 21.96 -30.32
C ARG A 367 -17.63 21.58 -30.16
N GLY A 368 -17.94 20.48 -29.47
CA GLY A 368 -19.30 19.96 -29.31
C GLY A 368 -19.91 19.37 -30.59
N LEU A 369 -19.10 19.04 -31.59
CA LEU A 369 -19.54 18.63 -32.94
C LEU A 369 -19.85 17.12 -33.00
N GLN A 370 -20.82 16.69 -32.20
CA GLN A 370 -21.10 15.27 -31.92
C GLN A 370 -21.24 14.40 -33.18
N GLU A 371 -22.06 14.77 -34.16
CA GLU A 371 -22.23 13.97 -35.39
C GLU A 371 -20.99 14.00 -36.32
N GLN A 372 -20.12 15.00 -36.23
CA GLN A 372 -18.84 14.99 -36.95
C GLN A 372 -17.88 14.01 -36.28
N ASP A 373 -17.86 13.95 -34.95
CA ASP A 373 -17.09 12.97 -34.17
C ASP A 373 -17.60 11.53 -34.39
N LEU A 374 -18.92 11.30 -34.40
CA LEU A 374 -19.49 9.97 -34.71
C LEU A 374 -19.07 9.50 -36.11
N ARG A 375 -19.18 10.36 -37.14
CA ARG A 375 -18.72 10.06 -38.52
C ARG A 375 -17.22 9.81 -38.61
N HIS A 376 -16.44 10.58 -37.85
CA HIS A 376 -15.00 10.40 -37.76
C HIS A 376 -14.66 9.01 -37.22
N TRP A 377 -15.31 8.57 -36.14
CA TRP A 377 -15.18 7.20 -35.64
C TRP A 377 -15.65 6.14 -36.65
N ARG A 378 -16.79 6.33 -37.32
CA ARG A 378 -17.28 5.42 -38.40
C ARG A 378 -16.22 5.16 -39.49
N SER A 379 -15.29 6.08 -39.75
CA SER A 379 -14.16 5.88 -40.68
C SER A 379 -13.22 4.71 -40.32
N LYS A 380 -13.23 4.26 -39.05
CA LYS A 380 -12.44 3.12 -38.55
C LYS A 380 -13.20 1.80 -38.58
N SER A 381 -14.22 1.67 -39.42
CA SER A 381 -14.88 0.39 -39.72
C SER A 381 -15.55 -0.18 -38.42
N PRO A 382 -15.72 -1.51 -38.20
CA PRO A 382 -16.41 -2.05 -37.02
C PRO A 382 -15.95 -1.52 -35.65
N ILE A 383 -14.68 -1.18 -35.49
CA ILE A 383 -14.13 -0.66 -34.22
C ILE A 383 -14.75 0.70 -33.87
N GLY A 384 -14.99 1.54 -34.88
CA GLY A 384 -15.59 2.85 -34.71
C GLY A 384 -17.10 2.81 -34.41
N LYS A 385 -17.82 1.92 -35.10
CA LYS A 385 -19.21 1.59 -34.76
C LYS A 385 -19.36 1.13 -33.31
N LEU A 386 -18.46 0.25 -32.87
CA LEU A 386 -18.46 -0.24 -31.48
C LEU A 386 -18.18 0.88 -30.46
N HIS A 387 -17.24 1.80 -30.73
CA HIS A 387 -17.03 3.00 -29.91
C HIS A 387 -18.34 3.80 -29.78
N ASN A 388 -19.03 4.06 -30.90
CA ASN A 388 -20.27 4.83 -30.91
C ASN A 388 -21.41 4.14 -30.13
N ILE A 389 -21.55 2.81 -30.21
CA ILE A 389 -22.49 2.03 -29.39
C ILE A 389 -22.14 2.13 -27.88
N GLY A 390 -20.88 1.93 -27.50
CA GLY A 390 -20.44 2.02 -26.10
C GLY A 390 -20.64 3.43 -25.52
N LYS A 391 -20.39 4.46 -26.33
CA LYS A 391 -20.62 5.88 -26.03
C LYS A 391 -22.11 6.18 -25.83
N PHE A 392 -22.98 5.58 -26.64
CA PHE A 392 -24.43 5.72 -26.53
C PHE A 392 -25.00 5.08 -25.25
N ILE A 393 -24.61 3.84 -24.93
CA ILE A 393 -25.08 3.11 -23.73
C ILE A 393 -24.65 3.82 -22.45
N ARG A 394 -23.45 4.42 -22.45
CA ARG A 394 -22.85 5.10 -21.29
C ARG A 394 -23.10 6.61 -21.23
N SER A 395 -23.90 7.18 -22.14
CA SER A 395 -24.15 8.63 -22.17
C SER A 395 -25.06 9.13 -21.04
N SER A 396 -25.80 8.23 -20.36
CA SER A 396 -26.50 8.54 -19.11
C SER A 396 -26.69 7.30 -18.23
N PRO A 397 -26.84 7.46 -16.89
CA PRO A 397 -27.13 6.34 -16.00
C PRO A 397 -28.38 5.55 -16.41
N GLN A 398 -29.43 6.24 -16.87
CA GLN A 398 -30.69 5.60 -17.29
C GLN A 398 -30.51 4.65 -18.48
N ARG A 399 -29.59 4.97 -19.42
CA ARG A 399 -29.28 4.09 -20.55
C ARG A 399 -28.48 2.87 -20.12
N SER A 400 -27.53 3.05 -19.20
CA SER A 400 -26.71 1.96 -18.64
C SER A 400 -27.51 1.00 -17.76
N GLU A 401 -28.43 1.51 -16.94
CA GLU A 401 -29.32 0.67 -16.12
C GLU A 401 -30.41 -0.03 -16.96
N TYR A 402 -30.93 0.62 -18.01
CA TYR A 402 -31.82 -0.06 -18.97
C TYR A 402 -31.09 -1.19 -19.71
N PHE A 403 -29.81 -0.98 -20.07
CA PHE A 403 -28.97 -2.02 -20.68
C PHE A 403 -28.76 -3.23 -19.75
N LYS A 404 -28.45 -3.00 -18.47
CA LYS A 404 -28.36 -4.08 -17.46
C LYS A 404 -29.66 -4.87 -17.35
N ARG A 405 -30.81 -4.18 -17.30
CA ARG A 405 -32.12 -4.85 -17.21
C ARG A 405 -32.38 -5.76 -18.42
N ILE A 406 -32.15 -5.27 -19.64
CA ILE A 406 -32.27 -6.10 -20.86
C ILE A 406 -31.31 -7.30 -20.84
N ALA A 407 -30.11 -7.17 -20.25
CA ALA A 407 -29.18 -8.27 -20.14
C ALA A 407 -29.66 -9.37 -19.16
N HIS A 408 -30.21 -9.01 -17.99
CA HIS A 408 -30.85 -9.99 -17.10
C HIS A 408 -32.12 -10.61 -17.73
N GLU A 409 -32.87 -9.85 -18.55
CA GLU A 409 -34.01 -10.37 -19.35
C GLU A 409 -33.56 -11.35 -20.47
N GLN A 410 -32.27 -11.66 -20.60
CA GLN A 410 -31.70 -12.66 -21.54
C GLN A 410 -30.93 -13.78 -20.82
N GLU A 411 -30.84 -13.76 -19.50
CA GLU A 411 -30.08 -14.73 -18.69
C GLU A 411 -30.99 -15.91 -18.31
N ASP A 412 -30.62 -17.12 -18.70
CA ASP A 412 -31.42 -18.34 -18.46
C ASP A 412 -31.28 -18.79 -16.98
N GLU A 413 -32.31 -19.40 -16.38
CA GLU A 413 -32.35 -19.74 -14.94
C GLU A 413 -31.45 -20.95 -14.56
N GLY A 414 -30.40 -21.21 -15.34
CA GLY A 414 -29.41 -22.27 -15.12
C GLY A 414 -28.43 -21.91 -14.00
N TYR A 415 -28.27 -22.79 -13.01
CA TYR A 415 -27.40 -22.55 -11.84
C TYR A 415 -25.92 -22.85 -12.13
N HIS A 416 -25.29 -22.03 -12.98
CA HIS A 416 -23.89 -22.18 -13.41
C HIS A 416 -22.89 -21.74 -12.34
N LEU A 417 -22.60 -22.65 -11.40
CA LEU A 417 -21.77 -22.49 -10.19
C LEU A 417 -20.32 -21.96 -10.39
N CYS A 418 -19.86 -21.74 -11.62
CA CYS A 418 -18.48 -21.36 -11.94
C CYS A 418 -18.33 -20.35 -13.11
N GLU A 419 -19.42 -19.79 -13.65
CA GLU A 419 -19.37 -18.85 -14.78
C GLU A 419 -19.83 -17.45 -14.35
N GLU A 420 -19.14 -16.39 -14.79
CA GLU A 420 -19.53 -15.01 -14.48
C GLU A 420 -20.79 -14.63 -15.27
N SER A 421 -21.85 -14.21 -14.57
CA SER A 421 -23.06 -13.61 -15.16
C SER A 421 -22.66 -12.55 -16.19
N THR A 422 -23.13 -12.70 -17.44
CA THR A 422 -22.87 -11.68 -18.45
C THR A 422 -23.65 -10.40 -18.15
N ALA A 423 -24.83 -10.49 -17.51
CA ALA A 423 -25.68 -9.35 -17.24
C ALA A 423 -25.01 -8.29 -16.33
N GLU A 424 -24.33 -8.74 -15.27
CA GLU A 424 -23.55 -7.89 -14.35
C GLU A 424 -22.36 -7.17 -15.01
N LEU A 425 -21.87 -7.66 -16.16
CA LEU A 425 -20.70 -7.10 -16.84
C LEU A 425 -21.04 -5.80 -17.58
N GLU A 426 -20.55 -4.65 -17.10
CA GLU A 426 -20.68 -3.38 -17.82
C GLU A 426 -19.94 -3.38 -19.18
N VAL A 427 -20.45 -2.57 -20.13
CA VAL A 427 -19.79 -2.28 -21.41
C VAL A 427 -18.58 -1.39 -21.17
N ILE A 428 -17.42 -1.74 -21.73
CA ILE A 428 -16.19 -0.95 -21.61
C ILE A 428 -16.14 0.10 -22.73
N LEU A 429 -15.78 1.34 -22.39
CA LEU A 429 -15.38 2.38 -23.35
C LEU A 429 -13.86 2.43 -23.43
N ASN A 430 -13.32 2.61 -24.63
CA ASN A 430 -11.90 2.93 -24.81
C ASN A 430 -11.57 4.33 -24.24
N ASN A 431 -10.31 4.50 -23.86
CA ASN A 431 -9.70 5.69 -23.26
C ASN A 431 -8.54 6.09 -24.17
N GLU A 432 -8.53 7.33 -24.68
CA GLU A 432 -7.56 7.81 -25.70
C GLU A 432 -6.11 7.43 -25.37
N THR A 433 -5.76 7.45 -24.08
CA THR A 433 -4.38 7.23 -23.60
C THR A 433 -3.83 5.81 -23.72
N ARG A 434 -4.63 4.74 -23.85
CA ARG A 434 -4.10 3.35 -23.94
C ARG A 434 -4.92 2.37 -24.78
N TRP A 435 -4.24 1.71 -25.72
CA TRP A 435 -4.80 0.70 -26.61
C TRP A 435 -5.45 -0.51 -25.89
N ASN A 436 -4.96 -0.93 -24.71
CA ASN A 436 -5.57 -2.02 -23.93
C ASN A 436 -7.07 -1.79 -23.69
N SER A 437 -7.50 -0.54 -23.54
CA SER A 437 -8.92 -0.22 -23.34
C SER A 437 -9.77 -0.47 -24.59
N THR A 438 -9.19 -0.33 -25.79
CA THR A 438 -9.82 -0.71 -27.07
C THR A 438 -9.87 -2.23 -27.22
N TYR A 439 -8.81 -2.95 -26.81
CA TYR A 439 -8.85 -4.42 -26.75
C TYR A 439 -9.96 -4.91 -25.80
N MET A 440 -9.99 -4.43 -24.56
CA MET A 440 -11.01 -4.81 -23.58
C MET A 440 -12.43 -4.38 -24.00
N MET A 441 -12.59 -3.28 -24.74
CA MET A 441 -13.87 -2.90 -25.35
C MET A 441 -14.34 -3.94 -26.38
N ILE A 442 -13.44 -4.39 -27.27
CA ILE A 442 -13.73 -5.41 -28.28
C ILE A 442 -14.04 -6.75 -27.61
N GLU A 443 -13.18 -7.20 -26.69
CA GLU A 443 -13.34 -8.44 -25.93
C GLU A 443 -14.66 -8.48 -25.15
N ARG A 444 -14.97 -7.42 -24.37
CA ARG A 444 -16.22 -7.31 -23.60
C ARG A 444 -17.45 -7.25 -24.52
N ALA A 445 -17.35 -6.62 -25.68
CA ALA A 445 -18.45 -6.59 -26.65
C ALA A 445 -18.67 -7.94 -27.33
N LEU A 446 -17.62 -8.73 -27.59
CA LEU A 446 -17.73 -10.10 -28.08
C LEU A 446 -18.38 -11.02 -27.03
N ARG A 447 -17.97 -10.92 -25.75
CA ARG A 447 -18.62 -11.65 -24.64
C ARG A 447 -20.10 -11.27 -24.47
N LYS A 448 -20.47 -10.00 -24.69
CA LYS A 448 -21.84 -9.47 -24.56
C LYS A 448 -22.55 -9.25 -25.90
N GLN A 449 -22.19 -10.02 -26.92
CA GLN A 449 -22.74 -9.85 -28.28
C GLN A 449 -24.25 -10.05 -28.31
N THR A 450 -24.77 -11.00 -27.54
CA THR A 450 -26.21 -11.25 -27.31
C THR A 450 -26.90 -10.01 -26.75
N ASP A 451 -26.39 -9.50 -25.63
CA ASP A 451 -27.03 -8.45 -24.82
C ASP A 451 -27.04 -7.12 -25.57
N ILE A 452 -25.97 -6.81 -26.32
CA ILE A 452 -25.88 -5.64 -27.18
C ILE A 452 -26.90 -5.72 -28.33
N ARG A 453 -27.14 -6.92 -28.90
CA ARG A 453 -28.16 -7.13 -29.94
C ARG A 453 -29.57 -7.03 -29.36
N ALA A 454 -29.83 -7.64 -28.21
CA ALA A 454 -31.11 -7.55 -27.51
C ALA A 454 -31.45 -6.10 -27.14
N TYR A 455 -30.47 -5.32 -26.67
CA TYR A 455 -30.64 -3.90 -26.37
C TYR A 455 -30.91 -3.04 -27.61
N ILE A 456 -30.19 -3.26 -28.72
CA ILE A 456 -30.47 -2.57 -29.99
C ILE A 456 -31.91 -2.87 -30.45
N PHE A 457 -32.32 -4.15 -30.43
CA PHE A 457 -33.68 -4.56 -30.80
C PHE A 457 -34.75 -3.96 -29.87
N ALA A 458 -34.51 -3.92 -28.56
CA ALA A 458 -35.40 -3.30 -27.58
C ALA A 458 -35.53 -1.76 -27.76
N LEU A 459 -34.62 -1.10 -28.49
CA LEU A 459 -34.73 0.32 -28.86
C LEU A 459 -35.47 0.55 -30.18
N GLU A 460 -35.65 -0.45 -31.06
CA GLU A 460 -36.37 -0.30 -32.33
C GLU A 460 -37.85 0.07 -32.14
N GLY A 461 -38.41 -0.21 -30.96
CA GLY A 461 -39.79 0.14 -30.57
C GLY A 461 -39.98 1.55 -29.99
N GLU A 462 -38.91 2.26 -29.60
CA GLU A 462 -39.01 3.62 -29.05
C GLU A 462 -39.33 4.63 -30.16
N LYS A 463 -40.29 5.52 -29.94
CA LYS A 463 -40.81 6.47 -30.95
C LYS A 463 -39.94 7.72 -31.12
N ASP A 464 -38.97 7.90 -30.24
CA ASP A 464 -38.08 9.05 -30.17
C ASP A 464 -36.73 8.70 -30.81
N GLU A 465 -36.41 9.35 -31.94
CA GLU A 465 -35.18 9.07 -32.69
C GLU A 465 -33.90 9.42 -31.91
N GLU A 466 -33.93 10.40 -31.01
CA GLU A 466 -32.77 10.76 -30.16
C GLU A 466 -32.48 9.68 -29.09
N LYS A 467 -33.43 8.78 -28.84
CA LYS A 467 -33.30 7.62 -27.95
C LYS A 467 -32.95 6.32 -28.67
N ARG A 468 -32.75 6.33 -29.99
CA ARG A 468 -32.27 5.17 -30.78
C ARG A 468 -30.76 5.26 -31.04
N ILE A 469 -30.11 4.11 -31.19
CA ILE A 469 -28.75 4.05 -31.74
C ILE A 469 -28.83 4.40 -33.25
N PRO A 470 -27.97 5.28 -33.80
CA PRO A 470 -28.01 5.63 -35.22
C PRO A 470 -27.79 4.40 -36.12
N ALA A 471 -28.56 4.29 -37.22
CA ALA A 471 -28.52 3.13 -38.10
C ALA A 471 -27.12 2.84 -38.68
N ASP A 472 -26.35 3.89 -39.00
CA ASP A 472 -24.96 3.79 -39.48
C ASP A 472 -24.01 3.12 -38.45
N ASP A 473 -24.32 3.21 -37.16
CA ASP A 473 -23.50 2.68 -36.07
C ASP A 473 -23.82 1.22 -35.71
N ILE A 474 -24.86 0.63 -36.30
CA ILE A 474 -25.25 -0.77 -36.03
C ILE A 474 -24.23 -1.74 -36.64
N LEU A 475 -23.74 -2.67 -35.82
CA LEU A 475 -22.75 -3.70 -36.19
C LEU A 475 -23.40 -4.86 -36.94
N SER A 476 -23.03 -5.03 -38.22
CA SER A 476 -23.46 -6.16 -39.05
C SER A 476 -22.89 -7.50 -38.57
N ASN A 477 -23.48 -8.62 -39.00
CA ASN A 477 -22.93 -9.96 -38.72
C ASN A 477 -21.49 -10.15 -39.21
N GLU A 478 -21.06 -9.40 -40.24
CA GLU A 478 -19.69 -9.42 -40.76
C GLU A 478 -18.78 -8.51 -39.92
N ASP A 479 -19.29 -7.37 -39.47
CA ASP A 479 -18.60 -6.43 -38.58
C ASP A 479 -18.16 -7.14 -37.29
N TRP A 480 -19.06 -7.95 -36.72
CA TRP A 480 -18.78 -8.77 -35.54
C TRP A 480 -17.70 -9.83 -35.77
N ARG A 481 -17.61 -10.43 -36.98
CA ARG A 481 -16.51 -11.37 -37.31
C ARG A 481 -15.18 -10.65 -37.47
N VAL A 482 -15.17 -9.45 -38.05
CA VAL A 482 -13.97 -8.60 -38.14
C VAL A 482 -13.49 -8.21 -36.75
N LEU A 483 -14.39 -7.88 -35.82
CA LEU A 483 -14.04 -7.65 -34.41
C LEU A 483 -13.39 -8.89 -33.76
N GLY A 484 -13.87 -10.10 -34.09
CA GLY A 484 -13.24 -11.37 -33.69
C GLY A 484 -11.82 -11.54 -34.20
N GLU A 485 -11.57 -11.39 -35.51
CA GLU A 485 -10.20 -11.46 -36.07
C GLU A 485 -9.28 -10.39 -35.48
N VAL A 486 -9.79 -9.17 -35.27
CA VAL A 486 -9.05 -8.07 -34.65
C VAL A 486 -8.68 -8.40 -33.19
N ASN A 487 -9.56 -9.07 -32.44
CA ASN A 487 -9.28 -9.55 -31.10
C ASN A 487 -8.10 -10.54 -31.13
N GLU A 488 -8.23 -11.63 -31.89
CA GLU A 488 -7.22 -12.71 -31.94
C GLU A 488 -5.84 -12.25 -32.41
N ILE A 489 -5.77 -11.32 -33.36
CA ILE A 489 -4.50 -10.76 -33.82
C ILE A 489 -3.86 -9.87 -32.72
N LEU A 490 -4.65 -9.26 -31.83
CA LEU A 490 -4.19 -8.40 -30.76
C LEU A 490 -3.96 -9.11 -29.41
N THR A 491 -4.59 -10.27 -29.16
CA THR A 491 -4.45 -11.04 -27.90
C THR A 491 -2.98 -11.26 -27.49
N PRO A 492 -2.04 -11.64 -28.38
CA PRO A 492 -0.63 -11.78 -28.00
C PRO A 492 0.05 -10.47 -27.58
N LEU A 493 -0.34 -9.33 -28.17
CA LEU A 493 0.17 -8.01 -27.77
C LEU A 493 -0.38 -7.64 -26.39
N TYR A 494 -1.65 -7.99 -26.09
CA TYR A 494 -2.28 -7.74 -24.81
C TYR A 494 -1.62 -8.56 -23.71
N HIS A 495 -1.46 -9.87 -23.91
CA HIS A 495 -0.75 -10.76 -22.98
C HIS A 495 0.68 -10.28 -22.72
N GLN A 496 1.42 -9.91 -23.76
CA GLN A 496 2.80 -9.42 -23.61
C GLN A 496 2.88 -8.05 -22.92
N THR A 497 1.87 -7.20 -23.10
CA THR A 497 1.72 -5.93 -22.36
C THR A 497 1.44 -6.20 -20.88
N MET A 498 0.45 -7.03 -20.55
CA MET A 498 0.09 -7.35 -19.16
C MET A 498 1.24 -8.04 -18.42
N ARG A 499 1.93 -8.97 -19.08
CA ARG A 499 3.12 -9.67 -18.55
C ARG A 499 4.26 -8.73 -18.17
N THR A 500 4.51 -7.71 -18.99
CA THR A 500 5.64 -6.78 -18.77
C THR A 500 5.31 -5.52 -17.96
N GLN A 501 4.03 -5.32 -17.59
CA GLN A 501 3.57 -4.22 -16.72
C GLN A 501 3.97 -4.34 -15.22
N GLY A 502 4.69 -5.39 -14.82
CA GLY A 502 5.26 -5.53 -13.47
C GLY A 502 4.32 -6.14 -12.42
N TRP A 503 3.37 -6.98 -12.84
CA TRP A 503 2.48 -7.73 -11.93
C TRP A 503 3.11 -9.00 -11.32
N GLY A 504 4.29 -9.40 -11.76
CA GLY A 504 4.96 -10.64 -11.34
C GLY A 504 5.46 -10.61 -9.89
N LYS A 505 5.11 -11.65 -9.12
CA LYS A 505 5.65 -11.91 -7.77
C LYS A 505 6.97 -12.70 -7.87
N GLY A 506 8.07 -12.06 -8.28
CA GLY A 506 9.40 -12.69 -8.26
C GLY A 506 10.35 -12.19 -9.36
N ASP A 507 11.38 -13.00 -9.62
CA ASP A 507 12.45 -12.70 -10.58
C ASP A 507 12.06 -12.98 -12.06
N SER A 508 10.92 -13.64 -12.27
CA SER A 508 10.51 -14.25 -13.54
C SER A 508 9.89 -13.31 -14.60
N HIS A 509 9.45 -12.10 -14.22
CA HIS A 509 8.66 -11.20 -15.08
C HIS A 509 9.01 -9.71 -14.94
N GLY A 510 8.67 -8.92 -15.96
CA GLY A 510 8.81 -7.46 -16.00
C GLY A 510 10.23 -6.97 -16.31
N ARG A 511 11.13 -7.83 -16.78
CA ARG A 511 12.58 -7.58 -16.90
C ARG A 511 13.05 -7.36 -18.33
N LEU A 512 14.20 -6.70 -18.49
CA LEU A 512 14.77 -6.35 -19.81
C LEU A 512 14.89 -7.54 -20.79
N TRP A 513 15.13 -8.75 -20.29
CA TRP A 513 15.25 -9.96 -21.13
C TRP A 513 13.94 -10.35 -21.83
N GLU A 514 12.77 -10.05 -21.25
CA GLU A 514 11.48 -10.33 -21.87
C GLU A 514 11.18 -9.42 -23.08
N VAL A 515 11.87 -8.29 -23.20
CA VAL A 515 11.67 -7.34 -24.31
C VAL A 515 12.13 -7.96 -25.64
N LEU A 516 13.33 -8.53 -25.70
CA LEU A 516 13.86 -9.08 -26.96
C LEU A 516 13.16 -10.37 -27.36
N VAL A 517 12.89 -11.28 -26.41
CA VAL A 517 12.11 -12.51 -26.64
C VAL A 517 10.68 -12.17 -27.10
N GLY A 518 10.02 -11.23 -26.44
CA GLY A 518 8.67 -10.81 -26.79
C GLY A 518 8.57 -10.13 -28.15
N MET A 519 9.61 -9.38 -28.57
CA MET A 519 9.64 -8.77 -29.90
C MET A 519 9.81 -9.82 -31.01
N GLU A 520 10.66 -10.84 -30.84
CA GLU A 520 10.76 -11.97 -31.79
C GLU A 520 9.43 -12.73 -31.89
N TYR A 521 8.80 -13.05 -30.76
CA TYR A 521 7.51 -13.73 -30.71
C TYR A 521 6.40 -12.94 -31.44
N LEU A 522 6.30 -11.63 -31.19
CA LEU A 522 5.31 -10.77 -31.85
C LEU A 522 5.64 -10.54 -33.34
N LEU A 523 6.93 -10.52 -33.73
CA LEU A 523 7.32 -10.47 -35.14
C LEU A 523 6.93 -11.76 -35.86
N GLU A 524 7.18 -12.94 -35.29
CA GLU A 524 6.78 -14.23 -35.88
C GLU A 524 5.24 -14.33 -36.00
N HIS A 525 4.49 -13.91 -34.97
CA HIS A 525 3.02 -13.81 -35.02
C HIS A 525 2.55 -12.90 -36.18
N PHE A 526 3.07 -11.68 -36.29
CA PHE A 526 2.71 -10.81 -37.41
C PHE A 526 3.21 -11.34 -38.76
N GLU A 527 4.34 -12.06 -38.83
CA GLU A 527 4.84 -12.71 -40.07
C GLU A 527 3.90 -13.85 -40.52
N ASP A 528 3.40 -14.68 -39.60
CA ASP A 528 2.42 -15.74 -39.87
C ASP A 528 1.11 -15.18 -40.44
N TRP A 529 0.49 -14.22 -39.73
CA TRP A 529 -0.76 -13.59 -40.17
C TRP A 529 -0.61 -12.82 -41.48
N LYS A 530 0.54 -12.18 -41.71
CA LYS A 530 0.89 -11.50 -42.97
C LYS A 530 1.05 -12.49 -44.13
N GLY A 531 1.68 -13.64 -43.90
CA GLY A 531 1.75 -14.73 -44.88
C GLY A 531 0.35 -15.20 -45.26
N PHE A 532 -0.43 -15.61 -44.25
CA PHE A 532 -1.78 -16.13 -44.43
C PHE A 532 -2.72 -15.14 -45.15
N TYR A 533 -2.68 -13.84 -44.87
CA TYR A 533 -3.51 -12.85 -45.59
C TYR A 533 -2.99 -12.49 -47.00
N ASN A 534 -1.81 -12.95 -47.41
CA ASN A 534 -1.22 -12.66 -48.73
C ASN A 534 -1.33 -13.81 -49.74
N GLU A 535 -1.38 -15.08 -49.30
CA GLU A 535 -1.38 -16.27 -50.20
C GLU A 535 -2.42 -16.19 -51.34
N PHE A 536 -3.64 -15.73 -51.03
CA PHE A 536 -4.79 -15.70 -51.94
C PHE A 536 -4.61 -14.76 -53.15
N THR A 537 -3.67 -13.82 -53.10
CA THR A 537 -3.38 -12.93 -54.24
C THR A 537 -2.80 -13.71 -55.43
N THR A 538 -2.08 -14.80 -55.16
CA THR A 538 -1.45 -15.66 -56.20
C THR A 538 -2.47 -16.51 -56.96
N GLU A 539 -3.54 -16.94 -56.31
CA GLU A 539 -4.63 -17.70 -56.94
C GLU A 539 -5.57 -16.76 -57.71
N THR A 540 -5.81 -15.55 -57.20
CA THR A 540 -6.61 -14.53 -57.89
C THR A 540 -6.04 -14.22 -59.29
N ILE A 541 -4.71 -14.13 -59.41
CA ILE A 541 -4.00 -13.93 -60.69
C ILE A 541 -4.20 -15.10 -61.67
N ARG A 542 -4.49 -16.32 -61.20
CA ARG A 542 -4.82 -17.47 -62.05
C ARG A 542 -6.29 -17.54 -62.46
N ALA A 543 -7.18 -16.84 -61.76
CA ALA A 543 -8.61 -16.85 -62.04
C ALA A 543 -9.03 -15.83 -63.12
N THR A 544 -8.26 -14.76 -63.31
CA THR A 544 -8.57 -13.68 -64.26
C THR A 544 -7.82 -13.82 -65.59
N ASN A 545 -8.20 -14.81 -66.39
CA ASN A 545 -7.80 -14.86 -67.80
C ASN A 545 -8.60 -13.83 -68.61
N LEU A 546 -8.00 -12.68 -68.89
CA LEU A 546 -8.35 -11.82 -70.02
C LEU A 546 -7.09 -11.63 -70.87
N ASN A 547 -7.24 -11.75 -72.19
CA ASN A 547 -6.11 -11.78 -73.12
C ASN A 547 -5.54 -10.37 -73.34
N ASP A 548 -4.28 -10.17 -72.97
CA ASP A 548 -3.48 -9.03 -73.44
C ASP A 548 -2.04 -9.51 -73.76
N PRO A 549 -1.55 -9.42 -75.02
CA PRO A 549 -0.24 -9.98 -75.40
C PRO A 549 1.01 -9.29 -74.83
N GLU A 550 0.91 -8.08 -74.27
CA GLU A 550 2.09 -7.25 -73.93
C GLU A 550 2.64 -7.43 -72.50
N LEU A 551 2.90 -8.67 -72.03
CA LEU A 551 3.69 -8.87 -70.79
C LEU A 551 4.50 -10.19 -70.69
N ILE A 552 4.83 -10.84 -71.81
CA ILE A 552 5.76 -11.98 -71.83
C ILE A 552 7.21 -11.46 -71.70
N GLY A 553 7.61 -11.14 -70.46
CA GLY A 553 8.79 -10.28 -70.23
C GLY A 553 9.63 -10.50 -68.96
N ARG A 554 9.46 -11.60 -68.21
CA ARG A 554 10.41 -12.22 -67.21
C ARG A 554 9.69 -13.17 -66.24
N ALA A 555 9.51 -14.44 -66.63
CA ALA A 555 9.09 -15.50 -65.69
C ALA A 555 9.60 -16.87 -66.18
N SER A 556 10.73 -17.36 -65.66
CA SER A 556 11.31 -18.66 -66.07
C SER A 556 12.27 -19.24 -65.01
N ALA A 557 11.72 -19.92 -64.00
CA ALA A 557 12.42 -20.91 -63.16
C ALA A 557 11.39 -21.85 -62.50
N PRO A 558 11.58 -23.19 -62.48
CA PRO A 558 10.58 -24.13 -61.97
C PRO A 558 10.73 -24.47 -60.47
N LEU A 559 9.61 -24.86 -59.85
CA LEU A 559 9.54 -25.37 -58.48
C LEU A 559 10.15 -26.78 -58.34
N ARG A 560 11.03 -26.99 -57.34
CA ARG A 560 11.14 -28.22 -56.53
C ARG A 560 12.16 -28.09 -55.38
N GLY A 561 11.79 -28.52 -54.18
CA GLY A 561 12.74 -29.02 -53.16
C GLY A 561 12.84 -28.24 -51.83
N THR A 562 12.38 -28.87 -50.75
CA THR A 562 12.71 -28.62 -49.32
C THR A 562 12.20 -27.32 -48.65
N ASN A 563 11.95 -27.42 -47.34
CA ASN A 563 11.45 -26.33 -46.50
C ASN A 563 12.54 -25.29 -46.17
N ILE A 564 12.63 -24.25 -46.98
CA ILE A 564 13.48 -23.07 -46.76
C ILE A 564 12.57 -21.90 -46.35
N ARG A 565 12.80 -21.33 -45.15
CA ARG A 565 12.14 -20.09 -44.70
C ARG A 565 12.44 -18.98 -45.72
N PRO A 566 11.48 -18.13 -46.11
CA PRO A 566 11.75 -17.02 -47.02
C PRO A 566 12.82 -16.10 -46.41
N ALA A 567 13.78 -15.68 -47.25
CA ALA A 567 14.95 -14.94 -46.78
C ALA A 567 14.56 -13.58 -46.19
N ARG A 568 14.99 -13.31 -44.95
CA ARG A 568 14.97 -11.96 -44.37
C ARG A 568 16.02 -11.11 -45.10
N SER A 569 15.62 -9.90 -45.49
CA SER A 569 16.45 -8.89 -46.15
C SER A 569 16.36 -7.60 -45.32
N ARG A 570 17.08 -7.56 -44.20
CA ARG A 570 17.15 -6.43 -43.28
C ARG A 570 18.31 -5.52 -43.67
N ARG A 571 18.12 -4.19 -43.67
CA ARG A 571 19.24 -3.28 -43.95
C ARG A 571 20.34 -3.45 -42.90
N ARG A 572 21.56 -3.72 -43.38
CA ARG A 572 22.80 -3.70 -42.59
C ARG A 572 22.89 -2.37 -41.82
N PRO A 573 23.19 -2.36 -40.50
CA PRO A 573 23.44 -1.12 -39.79
C PRO A 573 24.58 -0.34 -40.46
N ALA A 574 24.41 0.96 -40.66
CA ALA A 574 25.27 1.83 -41.50
C ALA A 574 26.73 2.03 -41.01
N ARG A 575 27.22 1.16 -40.13
CA ARG A 575 28.61 1.10 -39.64
C ARG A 575 29.47 0.00 -40.30
N PHE A 576 28.89 -0.90 -41.10
CA PHE A 576 29.58 -2.12 -41.58
C PHE A 576 29.33 -2.49 -43.06
N ASP A 577 29.17 -1.53 -43.96
CA ASP A 577 29.29 -1.80 -45.40
C ASP A 577 30.78 -2.00 -45.76
N GLY A 578 31.22 -3.25 -45.94
CA GLY A 578 32.61 -3.54 -46.33
C GLY A 578 33.05 -5.00 -46.49
N GLU A 579 32.54 -5.95 -45.69
CA GLU A 579 33.12 -7.32 -45.63
C GLU A 579 32.08 -8.44 -45.84
N GLU A 580 32.52 -9.55 -46.48
CA GLU A 580 31.79 -10.81 -46.73
C GLU A 580 32.56 -11.99 -46.10
N VAL A 581 31.91 -12.92 -45.38
CA VAL A 581 32.53 -14.19 -44.94
C VAL A 581 31.51 -15.34 -44.87
N TYR A 582 31.88 -16.46 -45.49
CA TYR A 582 31.10 -17.73 -45.60
C TYR A 582 30.54 -18.30 -44.27
N VAL A 583 29.48 -19.11 -44.41
CA VAL A 583 28.77 -19.80 -43.33
C VAL A 583 28.84 -21.33 -43.51
N SER A 584 28.92 -22.08 -42.41
CA SER A 584 28.73 -23.54 -42.35
C SER A 584 27.44 -23.89 -41.62
N GLN A 585 26.75 -24.97 -42.00
CA GLN A 585 25.45 -25.36 -41.46
C GLN A 585 25.53 -26.57 -40.53
N GLN A 586 24.94 -26.47 -39.34
CA GLN A 586 24.35 -27.58 -38.61
C GLN A 586 23.11 -27.08 -37.84
N ARG A 587 22.11 -27.95 -37.64
CA ARG A 587 20.83 -27.64 -36.96
C ARG A 587 20.60 -28.61 -35.80
N SER A 588 20.12 -28.07 -34.69
CA SER A 588 19.47 -28.81 -33.59
C SER A 588 18.12 -28.15 -33.27
N GLN A 589 17.23 -28.88 -32.57
CA GLN A 589 15.84 -28.45 -32.34
C GLN A 589 15.72 -27.42 -31.20
N ALA A 590 14.65 -26.60 -31.26
CA ALA A 590 14.35 -25.60 -30.23
C ALA A 590 13.53 -26.21 -29.07
N PRO A 591 13.75 -25.80 -27.81
CA PRO A 591 13.02 -26.29 -26.64
C PRO A 591 11.69 -25.56 -26.39
N THR A 592 10.72 -26.26 -25.81
CA THR A 592 9.36 -25.77 -25.54
C THR A 592 9.18 -25.14 -24.15
N PHE A 593 8.08 -24.38 -23.98
CA PHE A 593 7.67 -23.73 -22.73
C PHE A 593 6.90 -24.68 -21.78
N THR A 594 6.82 -24.34 -20.49
CA THR A 594 6.18 -25.18 -19.45
C THR A 594 5.10 -24.40 -18.70
N ILE A 595 3.84 -24.81 -18.89
CA ILE A 595 2.65 -24.04 -18.47
C ILE A 595 2.44 -23.99 -16.95
N ALA A 596 2.89 -25.00 -16.21
CA ALA A 596 2.68 -25.14 -14.76
C ALA A 596 3.35 -24.05 -13.89
N ALA A 597 4.12 -23.13 -14.48
CA ALA A 597 4.77 -22.02 -13.77
C ALA A 597 3.88 -20.75 -13.65
N LEU A 598 2.64 -20.79 -14.13
CA LEU A 598 1.69 -19.66 -14.07
C LEU A 598 0.74 -19.78 -12.86
N PRO A 599 0.13 -18.67 -12.38
CA PRO A 599 -1.01 -18.73 -11.46
C PRO A 599 -2.19 -19.50 -12.07
N GLU A 600 -2.95 -20.25 -11.29
CA GLU A 600 -4.03 -21.14 -11.79
C GLU A 600 -5.03 -20.43 -12.73
N HIS A 601 -5.46 -19.21 -12.40
CA HIS A 601 -6.37 -18.42 -13.25
C HIS A 601 -5.76 -18.06 -14.62
N SER A 602 -4.43 -18.02 -14.76
CA SER A 602 -3.73 -17.83 -16.03
C SER A 602 -3.29 -19.16 -16.68
N GLN A 603 -3.27 -20.27 -15.95
CA GLN A 603 -2.97 -21.59 -16.52
C GLN A 603 -4.06 -22.04 -17.50
N ALA A 604 -5.33 -21.77 -17.19
CA ALA A 604 -6.47 -22.10 -18.04
C ALA A 604 -6.38 -21.45 -19.43
N GLU A 605 -6.01 -20.17 -19.50
CA GLU A 605 -5.80 -19.44 -20.76
C GLU A 605 -4.57 -19.94 -21.53
N TYR A 606 -3.51 -20.36 -20.82
CA TYR A 606 -2.27 -20.86 -21.43
C TYR A 606 -2.33 -22.32 -21.89
N ALA A 607 -3.23 -23.14 -21.34
CA ALA A 607 -3.42 -24.53 -21.72
C ALA A 607 -3.85 -24.71 -23.19
N ALA A 608 -4.38 -23.65 -23.82
CA ALA A 608 -4.77 -23.64 -25.23
C ALA A 608 -3.60 -23.35 -26.21
N LEU A 609 -2.40 -23.00 -25.73
CA LEU A 609 -1.31 -22.45 -26.56
C LEU A 609 -0.36 -23.48 -27.20
N ASP A 610 -0.89 -24.64 -27.59
CA ASP A 610 -0.21 -25.53 -28.56
C ASP A 610 -0.40 -24.94 -29.98
N LYS A 611 0.32 -23.82 -30.22
CA LYS A 611 0.06 -22.77 -31.23
C LYS A 611 -0.58 -23.31 -32.53
N PRO A 612 -1.91 -23.16 -32.69
CA PRO A 612 -2.57 -23.46 -33.96
C PRO A 612 -2.05 -22.49 -35.03
N PRO A 613 -1.71 -22.94 -36.26
CA PRO A 613 -1.44 -22.01 -37.35
C PRO A 613 -2.69 -21.15 -37.62
N ALA A 614 -2.52 -19.92 -38.12
CA ALA A 614 -3.62 -18.97 -38.32
C ALA A 614 -4.81 -19.55 -39.13
N SER A 615 -4.54 -20.52 -40.01
CA SER A 615 -5.53 -21.30 -40.77
C SER A 615 -6.46 -22.20 -39.95
N LYS A 616 -6.20 -22.43 -38.66
CA LYS A 616 -7.10 -23.16 -37.73
C LYS A 616 -8.01 -22.25 -36.90
N ILE A 617 -7.66 -20.96 -36.74
CA ILE A 617 -8.38 -20.01 -35.87
C ILE A 617 -9.22 -19.04 -36.71
N SER A 618 -8.66 -18.55 -37.82
CA SER A 618 -9.26 -17.47 -38.60
C SER A 618 -10.45 -17.89 -39.46
N GLN A 619 -11.50 -17.07 -39.41
CA GLN A 619 -12.70 -17.13 -40.25
C GLN A 619 -12.51 -16.43 -41.62
N LYS A 620 -11.28 -16.06 -42.02
CA LYS A 620 -10.90 -15.36 -43.28
C LYS A 620 -11.67 -15.80 -44.53
N SER A 621 -11.95 -17.10 -44.69
CA SER A 621 -12.69 -17.65 -45.84
C SER A 621 -14.14 -17.15 -45.94
N SER A 622 -14.73 -16.73 -44.82
CA SER A 622 -16.12 -16.25 -44.70
C SER A 622 -16.27 -14.72 -44.73
N LEU A 623 -15.17 -13.96 -44.84
CA LEU A 623 -15.15 -12.49 -44.82
C LEU A 623 -15.17 -11.88 -46.23
N PRO A 624 -15.86 -10.75 -46.46
CA PRO A 624 -15.82 -9.99 -47.73
C PRO A 624 -14.42 -9.54 -48.16
N ALA A 625 -14.28 -9.20 -49.44
CA ALA A 625 -13.01 -8.75 -50.01
C ALA A 625 -12.42 -7.53 -49.28
N ASP A 626 -13.25 -6.52 -48.99
CA ASP A 626 -12.81 -5.25 -48.39
C ASP A 626 -12.44 -5.41 -46.91
N HIS A 627 -13.19 -6.21 -46.15
CA HIS A 627 -12.83 -6.59 -44.78
C HIS A 627 -11.50 -7.36 -44.72
N ARG A 628 -11.22 -8.25 -45.70
CA ARG A 628 -9.90 -8.90 -45.81
C ARG A 628 -8.79 -7.93 -46.20
N ALA A 629 -9.08 -6.90 -47.00
CA ALA A 629 -8.13 -5.86 -47.36
C ALA A 629 -7.81 -4.92 -46.17
N TYR A 630 -8.82 -4.56 -45.37
CA TYR A 630 -8.67 -3.82 -44.11
C TYR A 630 -7.76 -4.56 -43.12
N ILE A 631 -8.06 -5.82 -42.80
CA ILE A 631 -7.23 -6.63 -41.89
C ILE A 631 -5.80 -6.77 -42.42
N ARG A 632 -5.60 -7.00 -43.73
CA ARG A 632 -4.26 -7.02 -44.36
C ARG A 632 -3.52 -5.70 -44.18
N ALA A 633 -4.20 -4.55 -44.29
CA ALA A 633 -3.59 -3.24 -44.08
C ALA A 633 -3.17 -3.03 -42.62
N SER A 634 -4.04 -3.37 -41.66
CA SER A 634 -3.74 -3.34 -40.22
C SER A 634 -2.54 -4.21 -39.85
N ILE A 635 -2.51 -5.47 -40.29
CA ILE A 635 -1.37 -6.40 -40.08
C ILE A 635 -0.05 -5.77 -40.57
N ASN A 636 -0.03 -5.22 -41.78
CA ASN A 636 1.19 -4.62 -42.35
C ASN A 636 1.62 -3.32 -41.64
N ASN A 637 0.68 -2.53 -41.14
CA ASN A 637 1.01 -1.32 -40.35
C ASN A 637 1.58 -1.69 -38.98
N GLY A 638 0.98 -2.65 -38.28
CA GLY A 638 1.47 -3.19 -37.01
C GLY A 638 2.87 -3.80 -37.16
N TRP A 639 3.05 -4.75 -38.09
CA TRP A 639 4.35 -5.37 -38.40
C TRP A 639 5.44 -4.34 -38.70
N LYS A 640 5.15 -3.33 -39.55
CA LYS A 640 6.13 -2.29 -39.89
C LYS A 640 6.52 -1.44 -38.67
N LYS A 641 5.57 -1.12 -37.78
CA LYS A 641 5.83 -0.35 -36.57
C LYS A 641 6.63 -1.18 -35.55
N LEU A 642 6.44 -2.49 -35.51
CA LEU A 642 7.18 -3.41 -34.64
C LEU A 642 8.64 -3.58 -35.12
N ASP A 643 8.85 -3.82 -36.42
CA ASP A 643 10.17 -3.94 -37.05
C ASP A 643 11.02 -2.65 -36.89
N GLU A 644 10.38 -1.48 -36.96
CA GLU A 644 11.01 -0.18 -36.68
C GLU A 644 11.60 -0.11 -35.25
N TYR A 645 10.89 -0.63 -34.25
CA TYR A 645 11.34 -0.60 -32.85
C TYR A 645 12.25 -1.76 -32.47
N TYR A 646 12.05 -2.94 -33.04
CA TYR A 646 13.01 -4.05 -32.95
C TYR A 646 14.38 -3.62 -33.49
N SER A 647 14.42 -2.94 -34.65
CA SER A 647 15.64 -2.36 -35.22
C SER A 647 16.33 -1.36 -34.28
N LYS A 648 15.54 -0.63 -33.45
CA LYS A 648 16.04 0.30 -32.44
C LYS A 648 16.55 -0.39 -31.15
N LEU A 649 16.36 -1.69 -30.95
CA LEU A 649 16.95 -2.40 -29.79
C LEU A 649 18.46 -2.58 -29.95
N GLY A 650 18.96 -2.75 -31.17
CA GLY A 650 20.39 -2.81 -31.49
C GLY A 650 21.17 -1.52 -31.18
N GLU A 651 20.48 -0.46 -30.75
CA GLU A 651 21.09 0.78 -30.25
C GLU A 651 21.77 0.61 -28.88
N SER A 652 21.41 -0.42 -28.09
CA SER A 652 22.06 -0.73 -26.81
C SER A 652 22.48 -2.21 -26.71
N PRO A 653 23.71 -2.50 -26.24
CA PRO A 653 24.13 -3.87 -25.98
C PRO A 653 23.39 -4.53 -24.81
N LEU A 654 22.68 -3.77 -23.97
CA LEU A 654 22.08 -4.29 -22.73
C LEU A 654 20.85 -5.18 -22.97
N PHE A 655 20.10 -4.96 -24.05
CA PHE A 655 19.02 -5.88 -24.45
C PHE A 655 19.54 -7.28 -24.76
N ALA A 656 20.69 -7.38 -25.45
CA ALA A 656 21.36 -8.66 -25.70
C ALA A 656 22.09 -9.18 -24.46
N ALA A 657 22.62 -8.30 -23.60
CA ALA A 657 23.21 -8.70 -22.31
C ALA A 657 22.20 -9.41 -21.42
N ALA A 658 20.95 -8.93 -21.39
CA ALA A 658 19.88 -9.52 -20.59
C ALA A 658 19.54 -10.97 -21.01
N ILE A 659 19.69 -11.32 -22.30
CA ILE A 659 19.60 -12.70 -22.79
C ILE A 659 20.87 -13.48 -22.46
N ILE A 660 22.04 -12.94 -22.84
CA ILE A 660 23.32 -13.63 -22.72
C ILE A 660 23.64 -13.98 -21.27
N LEU A 661 23.39 -13.07 -20.32
CA LEU A 661 23.61 -13.26 -18.89
C LEU A 661 22.49 -14.06 -18.21
N HIS A 662 21.43 -14.47 -18.93
CA HIS A 662 20.38 -15.33 -18.37
C HIS A 662 20.85 -16.79 -18.42
N PRO A 663 21.04 -17.48 -17.28
CA PRO A 663 21.66 -18.81 -17.27
C PRO A 663 20.94 -19.85 -18.15
N ARG A 664 19.61 -19.76 -18.29
CA ARG A 664 18.79 -20.65 -19.15
C ARG A 664 18.90 -20.39 -20.65
N PHE A 665 19.39 -19.22 -21.08
CA PHE A 665 19.46 -18.86 -22.51
C PHE A 665 20.90 -18.83 -23.03
N GLY A 666 21.80 -18.16 -22.29
CA GLY A 666 23.19 -17.95 -22.72
C GLY A 666 23.30 -17.23 -24.06
N ILE A 667 24.49 -17.30 -24.67
CA ILE A 667 24.70 -16.83 -26.04
C ILE A 667 24.14 -17.81 -27.09
N SER A 668 24.07 -19.08 -26.75
CA SER A 668 23.50 -20.18 -27.53
C SER A 668 22.06 -19.93 -27.98
N TRP A 669 21.23 -19.28 -27.17
CA TRP A 669 19.85 -18.94 -27.58
C TRP A 669 19.84 -17.97 -28.76
N LEU A 670 20.71 -16.96 -28.76
CA LEU A 670 20.84 -16.03 -29.90
C LEU A 670 21.39 -16.78 -31.12
N GLU A 671 22.47 -17.54 -30.95
CA GLU A 671 23.12 -18.29 -32.05
C GLU A 671 22.16 -19.35 -32.67
N ALA A 672 21.21 -19.91 -31.91
CA ALA A 672 20.15 -20.79 -32.43
C ALA A 672 18.96 -20.06 -33.07
N THR A 673 18.58 -18.88 -32.56
CA THR A 673 17.40 -18.12 -33.03
C THR A 673 17.72 -17.29 -34.27
N TRP A 674 18.95 -16.80 -34.40
CA TRP A 674 19.37 -15.81 -35.40
C TRP A 674 20.12 -16.45 -36.57
N ALA A 675 19.37 -17.18 -37.40
CA ALA A 675 19.93 -18.04 -38.45
C ALA A 675 20.29 -17.36 -39.79
N THR A 676 20.03 -16.06 -40.01
CA THR A 676 20.45 -15.36 -41.24
C THR A 676 21.75 -14.57 -41.01
N GLU A 677 22.53 -14.35 -42.07
CA GLU A 677 23.83 -13.70 -42.01
C GLU A 677 23.78 -12.29 -41.36
N GLU A 678 22.74 -11.53 -41.68
CA GLU A 678 22.41 -10.22 -41.07
C GLU A 678 22.18 -10.32 -39.56
N GLN A 679 21.53 -11.39 -39.09
CA GLN A 679 21.27 -11.61 -37.67
C GLN A 679 22.51 -12.20 -36.95
N LEU A 680 23.32 -13.01 -37.62
CA LEU A 680 24.62 -13.47 -37.09
C LEU A 680 25.61 -12.30 -36.92
N ALA A 681 25.54 -11.27 -37.77
CA ALA A 681 26.25 -10.02 -37.52
C ALA A 681 25.79 -9.33 -36.23
N TRP A 682 24.48 -9.31 -35.94
CA TRP A 682 23.96 -8.80 -34.66
C TRP A 682 24.44 -9.62 -33.44
N VAL A 683 24.63 -10.94 -33.54
CA VAL A 683 25.25 -11.73 -32.45
C VAL A 683 26.67 -11.28 -32.18
N ARG A 684 27.48 -11.11 -33.23
CA ARG A 684 28.89 -10.66 -33.13
C ARG A 684 28.96 -9.26 -32.52
N ASP A 685 28.09 -8.35 -32.98
CA ASP A 685 27.98 -6.98 -32.49
C ASP A 685 27.56 -6.91 -31.02
N ALA A 686 26.61 -7.74 -30.58
CA ALA A 686 26.23 -7.87 -29.18
C ALA A 686 27.42 -8.37 -28.33
N LYS A 687 28.07 -9.46 -28.76
CA LYS A 687 29.23 -10.06 -28.09
C LYS A 687 30.38 -9.06 -27.92
N ALA A 688 30.62 -8.20 -28.91
CA ALA A 688 31.59 -7.11 -28.85
C ALA A 688 31.14 -5.97 -27.93
N GLY A 689 29.92 -5.45 -28.10
CA GLY A 689 29.39 -4.33 -27.34
C GLY A 689 29.23 -4.61 -25.84
N ILE A 690 28.88 -5.84 -25.47
CA ILE A 690 28.77 -6.28 -24.07
C ILE A 690 30.15 -6.34 -23.41
N LYS A 691 31.17 -6.84 -24.11
CA LYS A 691 32.56 -6.86 -23.62
C LYS A 691 33.10 -5.44 -23.44
N ASP A 692 32.90 -4.55 -24.41
CA ASP A 692 33.31 -3.15 -24.34
C ASP A 692 32.64 -2.41 -23.16
N TYR A 693 31.34 -2.63 -22.95
CA TYR A 693 30.59 -2.05 -21.83
C TYR A 693 31.06 -2.59 -20.47
N PHE A 694 31.23 -3.91 -20.34
CA PHE A 694 31.70 -4.55 -19.10
C PHE A 694 33.12 -4.10 -18.73
N ALA A 695 34.03 -4.07 -19.70
CA ALA A 695 35.40 -3.60 -19.50
C ALA A 695 35.45 -2.14 -19.04
N ARG A 696 34.65 -1.25 -19.67
CA ARG A 696 34.62 0.18 -19.34
C ARG A 696 34.04 0.51 -17.98
N TRP A 697 32.99 -0.19 -17.56
CA TRP A 697 32.19 0.20 -16.39
C TRP A 697 32.38 -0.67 -15.13
N TYR A 698 32.93 -1.88 -15.27
CA TYR A 698 33.09 -2.82 -14.14
C TYR A 698 34.53 -3.30 -13.94
N GLN A 699 35.32 -3.47 -15.00
CA GLN A 699 36.73 -3.91 -14.86
C GLN A 699 37.70 -2.75 -14.57
N SER A 700 37.41 -1.55 -15.07
CA SER A 700 38.24 -0.35 -14.92
C SER A 700 38.39 0.13 -13.47
N ASN A 701 37.34 0.01 -12.66
CA ASN A 701 37.25 0.58 -11.30
C ASN A 701 38.11 -0.16 -10.26
N GLN A 702 38.68 -1.33 -10.56
CA GLN A 702 39.48 -2.10 -9.59
C GLN A 702 40.73 -1.36 -9.08
N ARG A 703 41.19 -0.29 -9.76
CA ARG A 703 42.42 0.43 -9.39
C ARG A 703 42.28 1.40 -8.21
N THR A 704 41.08 1.66 -7.68
CA THR A 704 40.89 2.62 -6.57
C THR A 704 40.70 1.99 -5.20
N ASP A 705 40.13 0.78 -5.11
CA ASP A 705 39.62 0.25 -3.84
C ASP A 705 40.69 -0.51 -3.01
N ASP A 706 41.78 -0.95 -3.66
CA ASP A 706 42.92 -1.65 -3.04
C ASP A 706 43.66 -0.83 -1.94
N LEU A 707 43.33 0.46 -1.80
CA LEU A 707 43.91 1.35 -0.79
C LEU A 707 43.07 1.49 0.50
N GLN A 708 41.84 0.98 0.56
CA GLN A 708 40.96 1.13 1.74
C GLN A 708 40.58 -0.17 2.47
N SER A 709 40.79 -1.35 1.86
CA SER A 709 40.30 -2.63 2.40
C SER A 709 41.10 -3.24 3.58
N LYS A 710 42.13 -2.55 4.11
CA LYS A 710 43.03 -3.07 5.17
C LYS A 710 42.52 -2.91 6.62
N SER A 711 41.22 -3.11 6.87
CA SER A 711 40.69 -3.12 8.25
C SER A 711 39.40 -3.95 8.44
N ALA A 712 39.42 -5.23 8.06
CA ALA A 712 38.46 -6.23 8.54
C ALA A 712 39.18 -7.54 8.85
N SER A 713 39.03 -8.06 10.07
CA SER A 713 39.81 -9.20 10.58
C SER A 713 39.26 -10.55 10.12
N SER A 714 40.16 -11.49 9.84
CA SER A 714 39.86 -12.88 9.50
C SER A 714 39.08 -13.63 10.60
N LEU A 715 37.97 -14.27 10.22
CA LEU A 715 37.42 -15.42 10.94
C LEU A 715 37.66 -16.68 10.11
N THR A 716 38.66 -17.46 10.51
CA THR A 716 39.05 -18.71 9.85
C THR A 716 38.06 -19.83 10.21
N ASN A 717 37.32 -20.33 9.21
CA ASN A 717 36.53 -21.55 9.39
C ASN A 717 37.49 -22.76 9.46
N ARG A 718 37.39 -23.59 10.50
CA ARG A 718 38.29 -24.75 10.68
C ARG A 718 37.86 -25.89 9.76
N GLY A 719 38.72 -26.28 8.83
CA GLY A 719 38.44 -27.36 7.88
C GLY A 719 38.51 -28.76 8.50
N LYS A 720 37.90 -29.73 7.81
CA LYS A 720 38.45 -31.08 7.75
C LYS A 720 39.70 -31.04 6.87
N GLU A 721 40.67 -31.90 7.12
CA GLU A 721 41.82 -32.05 6.20
C GLU A 721 41.41 -32.87 4.98
N ASP A 722 41.67 -32.35 3.78
CA ASP A 722 41.43 -33.06 2.52
C ASP A 722 42.38 -34.26 2.40
N ASP A 723 41.89 -35.36 1.84
CA ASP A 723 42.67 -36.58 1.69
C ASP A 723 43.87 -36.41 0.72
N HIS A 724 44.85 -37.30 0.84
CA HIS A 724 46.09 -37.26 0.07
C HIS A 724 45.88 -37.39 -1.46
N TYR A 725 44.80 -38.06 -1.91
CA TYR A 725 44.39 -38.11 -3.31
C TYR A 725 43.80 -36.78 -3.78
N THR A 726 42.93 -36.14 -2.98
CA THR A 726 42.39 -34.81 -3.23
C THR A 726 43.50 -33.74 -3.29
N GLN A 727 44.49 -33.81 -2.39
CA GLN A 727 45.69 -32.97 -2.43
C GLN A 727 46.52 -33.22 -3.71
N TRP A 728 46.67 -34.49 -4.14
CA TRP A 728 47.39 -34.83 -5.38
C TRP A 728 46.68 -34.31 -6.63
N ILE A 729 45.34 -34.43 -6.72
CA ILE A 729 44.53 -33.82 -7.78
C ILE A 729 44.80 -32.31 -7.82
N ASN A 730 44.65 -31.62 -6.69
CA ASN A 730 44.86 -30.17 -6.60
C ASN A 730 46.29 -29.75 -6.98
N SER A 731 47.30 -30.58 -6.69
CA SER A 731 48.70 -30.34 -7.12
C SER A 731 48.89 -30.37 -8.64
N ARG A 732 48.12 -31.22 -9.36
CA ARG A 732 48.15 -31.32 -10.82
C ARG A 732 47.28 -30.25 -11.48
N THR A 733 46.09 -29.99 -10.96
CA THR A 733 45.19 -28.93 -11.47
C THR A 733 45.87 -27.56 -11.43
N LYS A 734 46.59 -27.23 -10.34
CA LYS A 734 47.38 -25.98 -10.25
C LYS A 734 48.50 -25.85 -11.28
N LYS A 735 49.02 -26.94 -11.86
CA LYS A 735 50.00 -26.90 -12.96
C LYS A 735 49.36 -26.84 -14.35
N ALA A 736 48.16 -27.37 -14.53
CA ALA A 736 47.45 -27.34 -15.82
C ALA A 736 46.97 -25.93 -16.21
N PHE A 737 46.53 -25.12 -15.23
CA PHE A 737 46.00 -23.77 -15.47
C PHE A 737 47.06 -22.65 -15.50
N ALA A 738 48.33 -22.96 -15.24
CA ALA A 738 49.42 -21.97 -15.21
C ALA A 738 49.84 -21.44 -16.60
N THR A 739 49.34 -22.01 -17.69
CA THR A 739 49.74 -21.68 -19.08
C THR A 739 48.56 -21.33 -19.98
N SER A 740 47.68 -20.44 -19.52
CA SER A 740 46.81 -19.66 -20.40
C SER A 740 46.70 -18.23 -19.90
N SER A 741 46.75 -17.26 -20.82
CA SER A 741 46.55 -15.83 -20.52
C SER A 741 45.20 -15.60 -19.86
N SER A 742 45.13 -14.70 -18.87
CA SER A 742 43.96 -14.38 -18.06
C SER A 742 42.64 -14.33 -18.85
N VAL A 743 41.86 -15.41 -18.78
CA VAL A 743 40.52 -15.48 -19.35
C VAL A 743 39.59 -14.61 -18.51
N SER A 744 38.91 -13.65 -19.13
CA SER A 744 38.00 -12.74 -18.41
C SER A 744 36.82 -13.50 -17.79
N GLU A 745 36.21 -12.98 -16.72
CA GLU A 745 34.98 -13.57 -16.15
C GLU A 745 33.89 -13.75 -17.21
N MET A 746 33.77 -12.77 -18.12
CA MET A 746 32.87 -12.82 -19.28
C MET A 746 33.21 -13.97 -20.24
N ASP A 747 34.50 -14.20 -20.54
CA ASP A 747 34.95 -15.31 -21.40
C ASP A 747 34.88 -16.69 -20.73
N LYS A 748 34.91 -16.74 -19.39
CA LYS A 748 34.62 -17.94 -18.60
C LYS A 748 33.12 -18.27 -18.66
N TYR A 749 32.27 -17.26 -18.48
CA TYR A 749 30.81 -17.42 -18.49
C TYR A 749 30.26 -17.73 -19.90
N LEU A 750 30.77 -17.08 -20.95
CA LEU A 750 30.41 -17.34 -22.36
C LEU A 750 30.82 -18.73 -22.89
N ARG A 751 31.36 -19.61 -22.03
CA ARG A 751 31.70 -21.01 -22.31
C ARG A 751 30.94 -22.00 -21.39
N LEU A 752 30.03 -21.50 -20.56
CA LEU A 752 29.11 -22.36 -19.82
C LEU A 752 27.96 -22.77 -20.73
N GLU A 753 27.58 -24.04 -20.65
CA GLU A 753 26.32 -24.53 -21.22
C GLU A 753 25.11 -23.92 -20.50
N PRO A 754 23.95 -23.79 -21.16
CA PRO A 754 22.72 -23.34 -20.51
C PRO A 754 22.34 -24.15 -19.27
N GLN A 755 21.85 -23.45 -18.25
CA GLN A 755 21.46 -24.01 -16.94
C GLN A 755 19.94 -23.96 -16.78
N ASP A 756 19.31 -25.07 -16.39
CA ASP A 756 17.85 -25.08 -16.20
C ASP A 756 17.45 -24.42 -14.87
N THR A 757 17.22 -23.11 -14.92
CA THR A 757 16.72 -22.30 -13.81
C THR A 757 15.71 -21.27 -14.31
N GLN A 758 14.69 -21.00 -13.49
CA GLN A 758 13.71 -19.94 -13.74
C GLN A 758 14.00 -18.66 -12.91
N GLU A 759 15.03 -18.67 -12.05
CA GLU A 759 15.38 -17.60 -11.12
C GLU A 759 16.80 -17.07 -11.38
N PRO A 760 16.98 -16.20 -12.41
CA PRO A 760 18.31 -15.75 -12.82
C PRO A 760 19.00 -14.87 -11.77
N ILE A 761 18.26 -14.02 -11.05
CA ILE A 761 18.81 -13.12 -10.02
C ILE A 761 19.34 -13.93 -8.84
N GLN A 762 18.57 -14.91 -8.36
CA GLN A 762 19.02 -15.80 -7.27
C GLN A 762 20.25 -16.62 -7.70
N TRP A 763 20.24 -17.21 -8.91
CA TRP A 763 21.42 -17.91 -9.45
C TRP A 763 22.68 -17.03 -9.44
N TRP A 764 22.59 -15.75 -9.83
CA TRP A 764 23.73 -14.82 -9.82
C TRP A 764 24.18 -14.39 -8.41
N ARG A 765 23.30 -14.40 -7.41
CA ARG A 765 23.71 -14.23 -6.00
C ARG A 765 24.54 -15.40 -5.52
N ASP A 766 24.05 -16.62 -5.75
CA ASP A 766 24.72 -17.85 -5.29
C ASP A 766 26.05 -18.09 -6.02
N HIS A 767 26.15 -17.70 -7.28
CA HIS A 767 27.37 -17.79 -8.09
C HIS A 767 28.32 -16.59 -7.95
N LYS A 768 28.00 -15.60 -7.10
CA LYS A 768 28.88 -14.45 -6.82
C LYS A 768 30.32 -14.82 -6.42
N PRO A 769 30.61 -15.88 -5.63
CA PRO A 769 31.98 -16.32 -5.36
C PRO A 769 32.74 -16.82 -6.60
N SER A 770 32.03 -17.29 -7.64
CA SER A 770 32.61 -17.78 -8.90
C SER A 770 32.77 -16.69 -9.96
N PHE A 771 32.09 -15.56 -9.81
CA PHE A 771 31.96 -14.46 -10.77
C PHE A 771 31.77 -13.12 -10.03
N PRO A 772 32.76 -12.67 -9.24
CA PRO A 772 32.58 -11.56 -8.30
C PRO A 772 32.27 -10.22 -8.97
N VAL A 773 32.83 -9.95 -10.16
CA VAL A 773 32.57 -8.70 -10.91
C VAL A 773 31.40 -8.86 -11.88
N LEU A 774 31.32 -10.01 -12.55
CA LEU A 774 30.28 -10.29 -13.54
C LEU A 774 28.88 -10.45 -12.92
N SER A 775 28.78 -10.97 -11.69
CA SER A 775 27.53 -11.03 -10.93
C SER A 775 26.93 -9.64 -10.66
N SER A 776 27.74 -8.62 -10.35
CA SER A 776 27.25 -7.25 -10.18
C SER A 776 26.72 -6.68 -11.50
N PHE A 777 27.41 -6.88 -12.62
CA PHE A 777 26.90 -6.47 -13.93
C PHE A 777 25.60 -7.21 -14.30
N ALA A 778 25.49 -8.51 -14.00
CA ALA A 778 24.27 -9.28 -14.25
C ALA A 778 23.11 -8.79 -13.38
N LEU A 779 23.32 -8.58 -12.08
CA LEU A 779 22.31 -8.04 -11.17
C LEU A 779 21.85 -6.62 -11.60
N ASP A 780 22.76 -5.76 -12.03
CA ASP A 780 22.44 -4.44 -12.61
C ASP A 780 21.62 -4.58 -13.90
N VAL A 781 21.91 -5.55 -14.77
CA VAL A 781 21.12 -5.79 -16.00
C VAL A 781 19.72 -6.35 -15.68
N PHE A 782 19.58 -7.22 -14.67
CA PHE A 782 18.29 -7.74 -14.24
C PHE A 782 17.48 -6.78 -13.35
N ALA A 783 18.12 -5.74 -12.80
CA ALA A 783 17.44 -4.62 -12.16
C ALA A 783 16.72 -3.69 -13.16
N ILE A 784 17.07 -3.74 -14.46
CA ILE A 784 16.40 -2.93 -15.51
C ILE A 784 14.97 -3.47 -15.77
N PRO A 785 13.92 -2.66 -15.52
CA PRO A 785 12.55 -3.04 -15.87
C PRO A 785 12.31 -2.92 -17.39
N ALA A 786 11.41 -3.74 -17.92
CA ALA A 786 10.99 -3.70 -19.32
C ALA A 786 10.22 -2.42 -19.70
N MET A 787 9.61 -1.75 -18.71
CA MET A 787 8.69 -0.63 -18.89
C MET A 787 8.88 0.43 -17.81
N ALA A 788 8.36 1.64 -18.04
CA ALA A 788 8.19 2.68 -17.01
C ALA A 788 6.94 2.38 -16.13
N THR A 789 6.92 1.19 -15.53
CA THR A 789 5.74 0.56 -14.91
C THR A 789 5.05 1.42 -13.85
N ASP A 790 5.81 2.01 -12.93
CA ASP A 790 5.23 2.70 -11.78
C ASP A 790 4.51 4.00 -12.15
N CYS A 791 5.04 4.82 -13.07
CA CYS A 791 4.32 6.00 -13.55
C CYS A 791 2.97 5.60 -14.15
N GLU A 792 2.99 4.68 -15.12
CA GLU A 792 1.79 4.22 -15.81
C GLU A 792 0.75 3.59 -14.88
N ARG A 793 1.18 2.79 -13.89
CA ARG A 793 0.32 2.13 -12.91
C ARG A 793 -0.22 3.10 -11.85
N GLN A 794 0.62 4.01 -11.34
CA GLN A 794 0.21 5.08 -10.43
C GLN A 794 -0.84 5.98 -11.09
N PHE A 795 -0.68 6.36 -12.36
CA PHE A 795 -1.67 7.18 -13.08
C PHE A 795 -3.04 6.50 -13.22
N SER A 796 -3.08 5.20 -13.54
CA SER A 796 -4.35 4.47 -13.63
C SER A 796 -5.07 4.36 -12.29
N LEU A 797 -4.33 4.04 -11.22
CA LEU A 797 -4.89 3.98 -9.86
C LEU A 797 -5.27 5.39 -9.36
N ALA A 798 -4.50 6.42 -9.68
CA ALA A 798 -4.82 7.81 -9.35
C ALA A 798 -6.11 8.27 -10.02
N LYS A 799 -6.34 7.95 -11.30
CA LYS A 799 -7.59 8.29 -12.03
C LYS A 799 -8.84 7.71 -11.36
N LEU A 800 -8.74 6.56 -10.70
CA LEU A 800 -9.81 5.95 -9.91
C LEU A 800 -10.03 6.60 -8.53
N THR A 801 -9.12 7.48 -8.09
CA THR A 801 -9.17 8.19 -6.78
C THR A 801 -9.22 9.73 -6.91
N LEU A 802 -9.24 10.27 -8.13
CA LEU A 802 -9.26 11.71 -8.37
C LEU A 802 -10.69 12.23 -8.46
N THR A 803 -11.29 12.52 -7.31
CA THR A 803 -12.50 13.36 -7.26
C THR A 803 -12.21 14.75 -7.83
N SER A 804 -13.22 15.40 -8.41
CA SER A 804 -13.09 16.74 -9.00
C SER A 804 -12.61 17.82 -8.00
N GLN A 805 -12.76 17.58 -6.70
CA GLN A 805 -12.26 18.43 -5.61
C GLN A 805 -10.73 18.37 -5.44
N ARG A 806 -10.09 17.23 -5.75
CA ARG A 806 -8.62 17.05 -5.62
C ARG A 806 -7.81 17.74 -6.72
N LEU A 807 -8.45 18.14 -7.82
CA LEU A 807 -7.82 18.91 -8.91
C LEU A 807 -7.27 20.28 -8.47
N ALA A 808 -7.63 20.75 -7.27
CA ALA A 808 -7.12 22.00 -6.67
C ALA A 808 -5.82 21.82 -5.85
N MET A 809 -5.23 20.63 -5.78
CA MET A 809 -3.96 20.33 -5.08
C MET A 809 -2.75 20.41 -6.02
N GLY A 810 -1.56 20.73 -5.49
CA GLY A 810 -0.33 20.77 -6.27
C GLY A 810 0.25 19.37 -6.50
N ALA A 811 0.89 19.14 -7.65
CA ALA A 811 1.45 17.84 -8.04
C ALA A 811 2.40 17.24 -6.98
N ASP A 812 3.36 18.05 -6.51
CA ASP A 812 4.29 17.73 -5.41
C ASP A 812 3.57 17.31 -4.11
N THR A 813 2.42 17.93 -3.82
CA THR A 813 1.68 17.67 -2.58
C THR A 813 0.89 16.36 -2.67
N LEU A 814 0.55 15.90 -3.88
CA LEU A 814 -0.12 14.64 -4.18
C LEU A 814 0.89 13.46 -4.25
N GLU A 815 2.06 13.67 -4.85
CA GLU A 815 3.17 12.71 -4.92
C GLU A 815 3.51 12.12 -3.53
N ARG A 816 3.61 12.99 -2.52
CA ARG A 816 3.92 12.63 -1.13
C ARG A 816 2.79 11.86 -0.43
N VAL A 817 1.53 12.15 -0.77
CA VAL A 817 0.35 11.42 -0.26
C VAL A 817 0.42 9.96 -0.70
N HIS A 818 0.69 9.70 -1.98
CA HIS A 818 0.79 8.33 -2.50
C HIS A 818 1.96 7.54 -1.91
N CYS A 819 3.10 8.18 -1.65
CA CYS A 819 4.25 7.54 -1.00
C CYS A 819 3.90 7.05 0.42
N LEU A 820 3.33 7.92 1.28
CA LEU A 820 2.93 7.52 2.64
C LEU A 820 1.79 6.49 2.65
N ARG A 821 0.81 6.57 1.74
CA ARG A 821 -0.27 5.58 1.65
C ARG A 821 0.27 4.17 1.37
N ASN A 822 1.25 4.03 0.49
CA ASN A 822 1.90 2.73 0.23
C ASN A 822 2.69 2.23 1.44
N TRP A 823 3.34 3.12 2.21
CA TRP A 823 4.03 2.74 3.45
C TRP A 823 3.07 2.18 4.51
N VAL A 824 1.94 2.86 4.75
CA VAL A 824 0.89 2.41 5.68
C VAL A 824 0.32 1.05 5.26
N ARG A 825 0.02 0.87 3.97
CA ARG A 825 -0.58 -0.35 3.40
C ARG A 825 0.29 -1.62 3.51
N HIS A 826 1.54 -1.50 3.97
CA HIS A 826 2.48 -2.62 4.05
C HIS A 826 2.90 -3.02 5.49
N GLY A 827 2.18 -2.54 6.52
CA GLY A 827 2.47 -2.85 7.93
C GLY A 827 2.35 -4.35 8.31
N GLY A 828 1.44 -5.10 7.69
CA GLY A 828 1.20 -6.52 7.97
C GLY A 828 2.38 -7.47 7.68
N ARG A 829 3.46 -6.99 7.03
CA ARG A 829 4.64 -7.80 6.72
C ARG A 829 5.35 -8.38 7.95
N CYS A 830 5.21 -7.77 9.13
CA CYS A 830 5.79 -8.29 10.37
C CYS A 830 5.15 -9.63 10.81
N PHE A 831 3.84 -9.79 10.72
CA PHE A 831 3.18 -11.03 11.15
C PHE A 831 3.47 -12.20 10.18
N HIS A 832 3.55 -11.95 8.87
CA HIS A 832 3.97 -12.99 7.91
C HIS A 832 5.42 -13.44 8.16
N LYS A 833 6.35 -12.51 8.39
CA LYS A 833 7.72 -12.84 8.80
C LYS A 833 7.79 -13.60 10.13
N ALA A 834 6.90 -13.32 11.08
CA ALA A 834 6.83 -14.09 12.33
C ALA A 834 6.46 -15.56 12.06
N VAL A 835 5.62 -15.85 11.06
CA VAL A 835 5.34 -17.21 10.61
C VAL A 835 6.56 -17.86 9.98
N GLU A 836 7.27 -17.17 9.07
CA GLU A 836 8.54 -17.65 8.48
C GLU A 836 9.57 -18.01 9.56
N VAL A 837 9.67 -17.20 10.62
CA VAL A 837 10.55 -17.44 11.77
C VAL A 837 10.06 -18.62 12.62
N LEU A 838 8.74 -18.79 12.82
CA LEU A 838 8.15 -19.95 13.50
C LEU A 838 8.34 -21.26 12.74
N ASP A 839 8.29 -21.25 11.41
CA ASP A 839 8.60 -22.42 10.58
C ASP A 839 10.06 -22.82 10.75
N ARG A 840 10.98 -21.86 10.56
CA ARG A 840 12.43 -22.09 10.67
C ARG A 840 12.90 -22.47 12.09
N ARG A 841 12.21 -22.01 13.14
CA ARG A 841 12.52 -22.30 14.56
C ARG A 841 11.62 -23.37 15.18
N GLY A 842 10.77 -24.04 14.40
CA GLY A 842 9.69 -24.88 14.94
C GLY A 842 10.16 -25.94 15.94
N ASP A 843 11.31 -26.58 15.70
CA ASP A 843 11.85 -27.66 16.52
C ASP A 843 12.41 -27.15 17.87
N GLU A 844 13.19 -26.07 17.84
CA GLU A 844 13.66 -25.32 19.02
C GLU A 844 12.49 -24.96 19.94
N LEU A 845 11.40 -24.45 19.36
CA LEU A 845 10.24 -23.99 20.10
C LEU A 845 9.45 -25.14 20.74
N ARG A 846 9.35 -26.30 20.06
CA ARG A 846 8.76 -27.50 20.68
C ARG A 846 9.62 -28.02 21.82
N GLU A 847 10.94 -28.07 21.66
CA GLU A 847 11.87 -28.48 22.72
C GLU A 847 11.70 -27.62 23.99
N TYR A 848 11.58 -26.30 23.85
CA TYR A 848 11.40 -25.39 24.99
C TYR A 848 10.10 -25.68 25.75
N LEU A 849 8.98 -25.84 25.01
CA LEU A 849 7.67 -26.12 25.60
C LEU A 849 7.64 -27.49 26.30
N MET A 850 8.17 -28.54 25.65
CA MET A 850 8.26 -29.87 26.24
C MET A 850 9.12 -29.86 27.51
N THR A 851 10.26 -29.16 27.50
CA THR A 851 11.19 -29.06 28.64
C THR A 851 10.62 -28.29 29.83
N GLU A 852 9.94 -27.16 29.59
CA GLU A 852 9.43 -26.30 30.66
C GLU A 852 8.14 -26.81 31.31
N THR A 853 7.30 -27.56 30.56
CA THR A 853 5.93 -27.89 30.99
C THR A 853 5.61 -29.37 31.12
N GLY A 854 6.48 -30.25 30.59
CA GLY A 854 6.19 -31.69 30.47
C GLY A 854 5.20 -32.05 29.35
N SER A 855 4.83 -31.09 28.50
CA SER A 855 3.95 -31.32 27.33
C SER A 855 4.53 -32.34 26.36
N ASP A 856 3.67 -33.13 25.71
CA ASP A 856 4.08 -34.12 24.72
C ASP A 856 4.34 -33.50 23.32
N TYR A 857 4.89 -34.29 22.40
CA TYR A 857 5.22 -33.83 21.04
C TYR A 857 3.98 -33.39 20.23
N THR A 858 2.83 -34.02 20.43
CA THR A 858 1.57 -33.69 19.73
C THR A 858 1.02 -32.38 20.27
N SER A 859 0.90 -32.26 21.59
CA SER A 859 0.42 -31.05 22.28
C SER A 859 1.30 -29.84 21.99
N SER A 860 2.63 -30.00 22.01
CA SER A 860 3.57 -28.92 21.66
C SER A 860 3.56 -28.56 20.17
N SER A 861 3.40 -29.53 19.26
CA SER A 861 3.22 -29.27 17.82
C SER A 861 1.96 -28.47 17.53
N TRP A 862 0.84 -28.87 18.14
CA TRP A 862 -0.44 -28.15 18.04
C TRP A 862 -0.32 -26.71 18.56
N ASN A 863 0.43 -26.49 19.64
CA ASN A 863 0.64 -25.16 20.21
C ASN A 863 1.40 -24.20 19.28
N VAL A 864 2.47 -24.69 18.64
CA VAL A 864 3.25 -23.92 17.65
C VAL A 864 2.40 -23.66 16.39
N GLN A 865 1.64 -24.65 15.93
CA GLN A 865 0.81 -24.55 14.73
C GLN A 865 -0.32 -23.52 14.88
N LEU A 866 -1.09 -23.58 15.98
CA LEU A 866 -2.10 -22.56 16.28
C LEU A 866 -1.49 -21.16 16.42
N GLY A 867 -0.26 -21.05 16.93
CA GLY A 867 0.48 -19.78 16.98
C GLY A 867 0.69 -19.14 15.60
N LYS A 868 1.02 -19.95 14.58
CA LYS A 868 1.13 -19.49 13.18
C LYS A 868 -0.22 -19.06 12.63
N GLU A 869 -1.27 -19.86 12.85
CA GLU A 869 -2.62 -19.56 12.38
C GLU A 869 -3.18 -18.26 13.00
N CYS A 870 -2.90 -18.03 14.28
CA CYS A 870 -3.24 -16.78 14.96
C CYS A 870 -2.53 -15.56 14.34
N LEU A 871 -1.26 -15.70 13.94
CA LEU A 871 -0.52 -14.64 13.23
C LEU A 871 -1.10 -14.36 11.84
N LEU A 872 -1.43 -15.41 11.07
CA LEU A 872 -2.02 -15.28 9.73
C LEU A 872 -3.43 -14.66 9.76
N ASP A 873 -4.28 -15.07 10.70
CA ASP A 873 -5.61 -14.49 10.88
C ASP A 873 -5.52 -13.02 11.35
N THR A 874 -4.65 -12.73 12.33
CA THR A 874 -4.38 -11.34 12.75
C THR A 874 -3.94 -10.49 11.56
N ALA A 875 -2.99 -10.97 10.75
CA ALA A 875 -2.48 -10.25 9.59
C ALA A 875 -3.56 -9.98 8.53
N SER A 876 -4.45 -10.95 8.33
CA SER A 876 -5.55 -10.87 7.36
C SER A 876 -6.65 -9.89 7.79
N ARG A 877 -6.80 -9.62 9.09
CA ARG A 877 -7.88 -8.79 9.65
C ARG A 877 -7.48 -7.35 10.02
N ILE A 878 -6.23 -6.93 9.80
CA ILE A 878 -5.74 -5.57 10.17
C ILE A 878 -6.66 -4.44 9.68
N THR A 879 -7.24 -4.57 8.48
CA THR A 879 -8.13 -3.56 7.90
C THR A 879 -9.56 -3.58 8.43
N GLY A 880 -9.92 -4.51 9.32
CA GLY A 880 -11.29 -4.70 9.84
C GLY A 880 -11.69 -3.81 11.03
N VAL A 881 -10.95 -2.72 11.30
CA VAL A 881 -11.32 -1.70 12.30
C VAL A 881 -11.96 -0.52 11.57
N GLU A 882 -13.28 -0.42 11.62
CA GLU A 882 -14.03 0.63 10.94
C GLU A 882 -14.70 1.60 11.92
N GLY A 883 -14.71 2.88 11.55
CA GLY A 883 -15.58 3.89 12.15
C GLY A 883 -16.92 3.96 11.41
N SER A 884 -17.82 4.85 11.83
CA SER A 884 -19.08 5.10 11.12
C SER A 884 -19.52 6.55 11.17
N ILE A 885 -20.40 6.92 10.23
CA ILE A 885 -21.06 8.23 10.15
C ILE A 885 -22.57 7.97 10.27
N PRO A 886 -23.14 7.89 11.49
CA PRO A 886 -24.54 7.59 11.68
C PRO A 886 -25.42 8.82 11.40
N THR A 887 -26.59 8.59 10.78
CA THR A 887 -27.64 9.59 10.66
C THR A 887 -28.15 9.98 12.05
N LEU A 888 -28.16 11.27 12.38
CA LEU A 888 -28.69 11.80 13.63
C LEU A 888 -30.17 12.18 13.50
N GLN A 889 -30.84 12.35 14.64
CA GLN A 889 -32.25 12.80 14.69
C GLN A 889 -32.39 14.30 14.39
N ASP A 890 -31.39 15.11 14.75
CA ASP A 890 -31.36 16.53 14.41
C ASP A 890 -30.65 16.72 13.05
N PRO A 891 -31.37 17.18 12.00
CA PRO A 891 -30.83 17.34 10.66
C PRO A 891 -29.82 18.49 10.52
N THR A 892 -29.60 19.28 11.58
CA THR A 892 -28.55 20.32 11.63
C THR A 892 -27.22 19.80 12.21
N THR A 893 -27.14 18.51 12.54
CA THR A 893 -25.96 17.90 13.18
C THR A 893 -25.45 16.65 12.44
N GLY A 894 -24.14 16.46 12.45
CA GLY A 894 -23.45 15.26 12.00
C GLY A 894 -22.68 14.56 13.13
N ALA A 895 -22.37 13.28 12.94
CA ALA A 895 -21.54 12.50 13.85
C ALA A 895 -20.47 11.68 13.12
N LEU A 896 -19.29 11.60 13.74
CA LEU A 896 -18.22 10.67 13.41
C LEU A 896 -18.01 9.75 14.62
N VAL A 897 -18.13 8.44 14.41
CA VAL A 897 -17.83 7.40 15.40
C VAL A 897 -16.47 6.82 15.05
N VAL A 898 -15.42 7.21 15.79
CA VAL A 898 -14.04 6.79 15.51
C VAL A 898 -13.59 5.69 16.47
N LYS A 899 -12.69 4.84 15.99
CA LYS A 899 -12.01 3.80 16.76
C LYS A 899 -10.57 4.24 17.03
N GLU A 900 -10.14 4.22 18.29
CA GLU A 900 -8.78 4.59 18.70
C GLU A 900 -8.15 3.46 19.53
N PRO A 901 -6.85 3.15 19.42
CA PRO A 901 -6.20 2.23 20.35
C PRO A 901 -6.33 2.70 21.81
N TYR A 902 -6.38 1.76 22.75
CA TYR A 902 -6.37 2.07 24.18
C TYR A 902 -5.05 2.74 24.60
N GLY A 903 -3.91 2.26 24.09
CA GLY A 903 -2.58 2.80 24.40
C GLY A 903 -1.57 1.68 24.69
N VAL A 904 -1.20 1.52 25.96
CA VAL A 904 -0.40 0.37 26.43
C VAL A 904 -1.35 -0.70 26.97
N VAL A 905 -1.18 -1.94 26.52
CA VAL A 905 -1.94 -3.12 26.98
C VAL A 905 -1.02 -4.02 27.82
N LEU A 906 -1.47 -4.41 29.00
CA LEU A 906 -0.82 -5.46 29.79
C LEU A 906 -1.39 -6.83 29.37
N ALA A 907 -0.57 -7.67 28.77
CA ALA A 907 -0.90 -9.04 28.41
C ALA A 907 -0.29 -9.99 29.46
N ILE A 908 -1.09 -10.92 29.99
CA ILE A 908 -0.64 -11.90 30.99
C ILE A 908 -1.02 -13.30 30.51
N ALA A 909 -0.03 -14.02 29.98
CA ALA A 909 -0.22 -15.34 29.38
C ALA A 909 0.19 -16.49 30.35
N PRO A 910 -0.52 -17.62 30.34
CA PRO A 910 -0.24 -18.78 31.19
C PRO A 910 0.87 -19.65 30.59
N TRP A 911 1.26 -20.68 31.35
CA TRP A 911 2.31 -21.62 30.97
C TRP A 911 1.85 -22.79 30.11
N ASN A 912 0.57 -23.16 30.14
CA ASN A 912 0.07 -24.43 29.61
C ASN A 912 -0.08 -24.46 28.07
N GLY A 913 -0.04 -23.31 27.41
CA GLY A 913 -0.10 -23.18 25.95
C GLY A 913 0.56 -21.90 25.46
N PRO A 914 1.87 -21.70 25.70
CA PRO A 914 2.50 -20.39 25.70
C PRO A 914 2.65 -19.76 24.32
N TYR A 915 2.65 -20.54 23.23
CA TYR A 915 2.76 -19.97 21.88
C TYR A 915 1.41 -19.43 21.42
N ILE A 916 0.37 -20.27 21.32
CA ILE A 916 -0.98 -19.79 20.95
C ILE A 916 -1.48 -18.71 21.91
N LEU A 917 -1.44 -18.93 23.23
CA LEU A 917 -1.96 -17.94 24.19
C LEU A 917 -1.04 -16.71 24.28
N GLY A 918 0.28 -16.87 24.12
CA GLY A 918 1.23 -15.77 24.01
C GLY A 918 0.96 -14.88 22.79
N PHE A 919 0.97 -15.44 21.57
CA PHE A 919 0.66 -14.69 20.35
C PHE A 919 -0.75 -14.06 20.43
N ARG A 920 -1.79 -14.84 20.76
CA ARG A 920 -3.17 -14.35 20.95
C ARG A 920 -3.27 -13.16 21.90
N SER A 921 -2.48 -13.15 22.97
CA SER A 921 -2.46 -12.06 23.97
C SER A 921 -1.79 -10.77 23.47
N VAL A 922 -0.97 -10.81 22.42
CA VAL A 922 -0.17 -9.66 21.93
C VAL A 922 -0.45 -9.23 20.49
N THR A 923 -0.74 -10.14 19.56
CA THR A 923 -0.84 -9.82 18.13
C THR A 923 -2.06 -8.94 17.83
N TRP A 924 -3.23 -9.29 18.39
CA TRP A 924 -4.47 -8.53 18.23
C TRP A 924 -4.37 -7.08 18.76
N PRO A 925 -3.91 -6.82 20.00
CA PRO A 925 -3.72 -5.43 20.44
C PRO A 925 -2.68 -4.66 19.61
N ILE A 926 -1.59 -5.29 19.16
CA ILE A 926 -0.60 -4.66 18.28
C ILE A 926 -1.20 -4.30 16.91
N ALA A 927 -1.97 -5.22 16.31
CA ALA A 927 -2.67 -4.98 15.04
C ALA A 927 -3.71 -3.86 15.13
N ALA A 928 -4.33 -3.66 16.30
CA ALA A 928 -5.21 -2.53 16.59
C ALA A 928 -4.46 -1.21 16.93
N GLY A 929 -3.12 -1.18 16.82
CA GLY A 929 -2.30 0.01 17.05
C GLY A 929 -1.92 0.27 18.51
N ASN A 930 -2.01 -0.71 19.40
CA ASN A 930 -1.53 -0.61 20.78
C ASN A 930 -0.07 -1.04 20.90
N THR A 931 0.56 -0.65 22.01
CA THR A 931 1.81 -1.25 22.50
C THR A 931 1.51 -2.25 23.61
N VAL A 932 2.37 -3.25 23.81
CA VAL A 932 2.09 -4.37 24.72
C VAL A 932 3.25 -4.61 25.69
N VAL A 933 2.90 -4.87 26.95
CA VAL A 933 3.78 -5.48 27.95
C VAL A 933 3.29 -6.91 28.19
N LEU A 934 4.06 -7.89 27.73
CA LEU A 934 3.78 -9.32 27.96
C LEU A 934 4.47 -9.77 29.24
N LYS A 935 3.67 -9.98 30.30
CA LYS A 935 4.11 -10.62 31.54
C LYS A 935 3.94 -12.13 31.41
N GLY A 936 5.06 -12.85 31.31
CA GLY A 936 5.07 -14.31 31.23
C GLY A 936 4.74 -15.00 32.57
N SER A 937 4.42 -16.29 32.50
CA SER A 937 4.44 -17.17 33.68
C SER A 937 5.89 -17.54 34.03
N GLU A 938 6.13 -17.73 35.33
CA GLU A 938 7.38 -18.26 35.88
C GLU A 938 7.62 -19.74 35.55
N LEU A 939 6.61 -20.46 35.05
CA LEU A 939 6.67 -21.88 34.70
C LEU A 939 7.00 -22.16 33.22
N SER A 940 6.97 -21.16 32.33
CA SER A 940 7.52 -21.30 30.96
C SER A 940 8.15 -20.00 30.43
N PRO A 941 9.13 -19.43 31.16
CA PRO A 941 9.75 -18.16 30.80
C PRO A 941 10.46 -18.19 29.43
N LYS A 942 11.11 -19.28 29.05
CA LYS A 942 11.84 -19.41 27.77
C LYS A 942 10.87 -19.48 26.59
N SER A 943 9.78 -20.23 26.72
CA SER A 943 8.72 -20.33 25.71
C SER A 943 8.01 -18.99 25.49
N LEU A 944 7.69 -18.26 26.57
CA LEU A 944 7.03 -16.96 26.48
C LEU A 944 8.00 -15.82 26.08
N TRP A 945 9.29 -15.92 26.40
CA TRP A 945 10.33 -15.06 25.82
C TRP A 945 10.44 -15.27 24.30
N ALA A 946 10.34 -16.52 23.85
CA ALA A 946 10.49 -16.85 22.43
C ALA A 946 9.38 -16.20 21.57
N VAL A 947 8.16 -16.01 22.08
CA VAL A 947 7.10 -15.21 21.43
C VAL A 947 7.58 -13.80 21.10
N ALA A 948 8.26 -13.13 22.04
CA ALA A 948 8.83 -11.80 21.81
C ALA A 948 10.07 -11.84 20.90
N SER A 949 10.93 -12.85 21.03
CA SER A 949 12.09 -13.06 20.15
C SER A 949 11.68 -13.24 18.68
N VAL A 950 10.64 -14.03 18.42
CA VAL A 950 10.07 -14.24 17.08
C VAL A 950 9.55 -12.93 16.49
N MET A 951 8.80 -12.14 17.26
CA MET A 951 8.27 -10.86 16.81
C MET A 951 9.38 -9.82 16.55
N GLN A 952 10.44 -9.81 17.37
CA GLN A 952 11.59 -8.93 17.17
C GLN A 952 12.37 -9.31 15.90
N GLU A 953 12.66 -10.61 15.69
CA GLU A 953 13.33 -11.10 14.48
C GLU A 953 12.51 -10.83 13.21
N ALA A 954 11.18 -10.89 13.30
CA ALA A 954 10.26 -10.53 12.23
C ALA A 954 10.23 -9.03 11.88
N GLY A 955 10.93 -8.18 12.65
CA GLY A 955 11.04 -6.74 12.43
C GLY A 955 9.93 -5.91 13.06
N LEU A 956 9.32 -6.36 14.16
CA LEU A 956 8.48 -5.51 14.99
C LEU A 956 9.33 -4.40 15.64
N PRO A 957 8.92 -3.11 15.61
CA PRO A 957 9.73 -2.03 16.15
C PRO A 957 9.96 -2.12 17.67
N ASP A 958 11.14 -1.65 18.11
CA ASP A 958 11.52 -1.62 19.52
C ASP A 958 10.48 -0.89 20.39
N GLY A 959 10.19 -1.46 21.56
CA GLY A 959 9.22 -0.93 22.52
C GLY A 959 7.74 -1.18 22.19
N VAL A 960 7.41 -1.71 21.00
CA VAL A 960 6.01 -2.08 20.66
C VAL A 960 5.57 -3.34 21.42
N LEU A 961 6.46 -4.31 21.59
CA LEU A 961 6.28 -5.48 22.45
C LEU A 961 7.42 -5.53 23.47
N ASN A 962 7.08 -5.63 24.75
CA ASN A 962 8.02 -5.65 25.86
C ASN A 962 7.77 -6.93 26.68
N TYR A 963 8.74 -7.83 26.75
CA TYR A 963 8.63 -9.06 27.54
C TYR A 963 9.19 -8.87 28.95
N ILE A 964 8.46 -9.34 29.96
CA ILE A 964 8.90 -9.40 31.36
C ILE A 964 8.50 -10.72 32.00
N THR A 965 9.30 -11.17 32.97
CA THR A 965 8.96 -12.27 33.88
C THR A 965 9.48 -11.96 35.28
N SER A 966 9.04 -12.74 36.27
CA SER A 966 9.26 -12.50 37.70
C SER A 966 9.29 -13.83 38.44
N SER A 967 10.13 -13.96 39.47
CA SER A 967 10.04 -15.10 40.39
C SER A 967 8.67 -15.12 41.10
N ARG A 968 8.24 -16.29 41.58
CA ARG A 968 6.89 -16.51 42.16
C ARG A 968 6.59 -15.57 43.32
N GLU A 969 7.59 -15.30 44.16
CA GLU A 969 7.51 -14.44 45.35
C GLU A 969 7.24 -12.98 44.96
N ASN A 970 7.89 -12.53 43.88
CA ASN A 970 7.76 -11.17 43.35
C ASN A 970 6.53 -11.00 42.44
N GLY A 971 5.99 -12.09 41.90
CA GLY A 971 4.95 -12.08 40.87
C GLY A 971 3.68 -11.31 41.26
N VAL A 972 3.26 -11.39 42.52
CA VAL A 972 2.11 -10.62 43.04
C VAL A 972 2.41 -9.12 43.05
N SER A 973 3.58 -8.72 43.56
CA SER A 973 3.98 -7.30 43.61
C SER A 973 4.13 -6.71 42.21
N VAL A 974 4.85 -7.40 41.32
CA VAL A 974 5.08 -6.95 39.93
C VAL A 974 3.76 -6.82 39.18
N THR A 975 2.89 -7.84 39.26
CA THR A 975 1.57 -7.81 38.59
C THR A 975 0.69 -6.69 39.14
N LYS A 976 0.68 -6.48 40.46
CA LYS A 976 -0.04 -5.37 41.08
C LYS A 976 0.47 -4.00 40.60
N THR A 977 1.78 -3.75 40.64
CA THR A 977 2.38 -2.48 40.18
C THR A 977 2.08 -2.19 38.71
N LEU A 978 2.05 -3.21 37.85
CA LEU A 978 1.67 -3.06 36.44
C LEU A 978 0.20 -2.70 36.26
N ILE A 979 -0.71 -3.33 37.03
CA ILE A 979 -2.15 -3.04 36.99
C ILE A 979 -2.46 -1.67 37.62
N GLU A 980 -1.71 -1.23 38.63
CA GLU A 980 -1.89 0.09 39.26
C GLU A 980 -1.29 1.22 38.40
N SER A 981 -0.24 0.96 37.63
CA SER A 981 0.40 1.93 36.74
C SER A 981 -0.62 2.72 35.89
N PRO A 982 -0.54 4.06 35.82
CA PRO A 982 -1.46 4.85 35.02
C PRO A 982 -1.24 4.64 33.51
N GLU A 983 -0.11 4.07 33.08
CA GLU A 983 0.21 3.89 31.66
C GLU A 983 -0.44 2.68 31.00
N ILE A 984 -0.75 1.62 31.75
CA ILE A 984 -1.57 0.53 31.25
C ILE A 984 -3.01 1.04 31.10
N LYS A 985 -3.58 0.95 29.88
CA LYS A 985 -4.91 1.50 29.56
C LYS A 985 -5.98 0.40 29.38
N LYS A 986 -5.56 -0.84 29.09
CA LYS A 986 -6.36 -2.07 29.07
C LYS A 986 -5.47 -3.24 29.47
N LEU A 987 -6.04 -4.34 29.95
CA LEU A 987 -5.31 -5.60 30.14
C LEU A 987 -6.03 -6.81 29.54
N ASN A 988 -5.28 -7.90 29.35
CA ASN A 988 -5.83 -9.24 29.18
C ASN A 988 -5.11 -10.23 30.10
N PHE A 989 -5.85 -11.22 30.59
CA PHE A 989 -5.33 -12.28 31.45
C PHE A 989 -5.98 -13.60 31.09
N THR A 990 -5.15 -14.64 30.89
CA THR A 990 -5.58 -16.03 30.91
C THR A 990 -4.98 -16.75 32.12
N GLY A 991 -5.81 -17.50 32.85
CA GLY A 991 -5.38 -18.32 33.99
C GLY A 991 -6.53 -18.80 34.87
N SER A 992 -6.24 -19.18 36.12
CA SER A 992 -7.28 -19.71 37.02
C SER A 992 -8.26 -18.62 37.47
N SER A 993 -9.54 -18.99 37.64
CA SER A 993 -10.59 -18.03 38.03
C SER A 993 -10.36 -17.37 39.39
N ALA A 994 -9.65 -18.03 40.31
CA ALA A 994 -9.24 -17.42 41.58
C ALA A 994 -8.29 -16.23 41.38
N VAL A 995 -7.28 -16.36 40.51
CA VAL A 995 -6.36 -15.27 40.17
C VAL A 995 -7.05 -14.23 39.28
N GLY A 996 -7.89 -14.66 38.36
CA GLY A 996 -8.73 -13.79 37.52
C GLY A 996 -9.62 -12.85 38.34
N ARG A 997 -10.25 -13.36 39.43
CA ARG A 997 -11.02 -12.53 40.37
C ARG A 997 -10.17 -11.44 41.04
N ILE A 998 -8.93 -11.75 41.44
CA ILE A 998 -8.00 -10.76 42.05
C ILE A 998 -7.56 -9.71 41.02
N ILE A 999 -7.20 -10.13 39.80
CA ILE A 999 -6.80 -9.22 38.71
C ILE A 999 -7.98 -8.34 38.29
N ALA A 1000 -9.20 -8.88 38.23
CA ALA A 1000 -10.42 -8.12 37.95
C ALA A 1000 -10.73 -7.09 39.04
N GLN A 1001 -10.53 -7.41 40.32
CA GLN A 1001 -10.65 -6.46 41.43
C GLN A 1001 -9.64 -5.31 41.31
N LEU A 1002 -8.35 -5.62 41.04
CA LEU A 1002 -7.32 -4.60 40.83
C LEU A 1002 -7.59 -3.75 39.59
N ALA A 1003 -8.05 -4.34 38.49
CA ALA A 1003 -8.43 -3.65 37.26
C ALA A 1003 -9.62 -2.71 37.49
N GLY A 1004 -10.67 -3.18 38.16
CA GLY A 1004 -11.86 -2.41 38.51
C GLY A 1004 -11.56 -1.25 39.47
N ALA A 1005 -10.73 -1.47 40.49
CA ALA A 1005 -10.25 -0.42 41.39
C ALA A 1005 -9.42 0.66 40.67
N ASN A 1006 -8.88 0.34 39.49
CA ASN A 1006 -8.13 1.25 38.62
C ASN A 1006 -8.92 1.75 37.40
N LEU A 1007 -10.21 1.38 37.26
CA LEU A 1007 -11.07 1.64 36.11
C LEU A 1007 -10.47 1.18 34.75
N LYS A 1008 -9.63 0.14 34.76
CA LYS A 1008 -8.97 -0.40 33.56
C LYS A 1008 -9.83 -1.52 32.96
N PRO A 1009 -10.27 -1.42 31.68
CA PRO A 1009 -10.92 -2.53 30.98
C PRO A 1009 -10.05 -3.78 30.95
N ALA A 1010 -10.68 -4.94 31.06
CA ALA A 1010 -10.02 -6.24 31.07
C ALA A 1010 -10.70 -7.21 30.10
N LEU A 1011 -9.92 -8.08 29.46
CA LEU A 1011 -10.38 -9.34 28.90
C LEU A 1011 -9.91 -10.47 29.83
N MET A 1012 -10.82 -11.36 30.20
CA MET A 1012 -10.59 -12.50 31.09
C MET A 1012 -10.98 -13.79 30.36
N GLU A 1013 -10.05 -14.71 30.19
CA GLU A 1013 -10.35 -16.08 29.77
C GLU A 1013 -9.81 -17.02 30.85
N LEU A 1014 -10.73 -17.74 31.49
CA LEU A 1014 -10.45 -18.41 32.76
C LEU A 1014 -10.86 -19.88 32.70
N GLY A 1015 -10.37 -20.66 33.67
CA GLY A 1015 -10.56 -22.11 33.79
C GLY A 1015 -12.01 -22.61 33.59
N GLY A 1016 -12.15 -23.92 33.38
CA GLY A 1016 -13.38 -24.56 32.94
C GLY A 1016 -13.75 -25.82 33.72
N LYS A 1017 -14.99 -26.27 33.52
CA LYS A 1017 -15.50 -27.56 34.01
C LYS A 1017 -16.36 -28.22 32.93
N ALA A 1018 -15.75 -28.37 31.75
CA ALA A 1018 -16.47 -28.62 30.50
C ALA A 1018 -17.32 -29.91 30.58
N PRO A 1019 -18.65 -29.81 30.35
CA PRO A 1019 -19.51 -30.98 30.26
C PRO A 1019 -19.41 -31.62 28.87
N ALA A 1020 -19.44 -32.95 28.82
CA ALA A 1020 -19.59 -33.75 27.62
C ALA A 1020 -20.87 -34.59 27.73
N ILE A 1021 -21.95 -34.13 27.12
CA ILE A 1021 -23.28 -34.77 27.19
C ILE A 1021 -23.36 -35.90 26.16
N VAL A 1022 -23.60 -37.13 26.61
CA VAL A 1022 -23.79 -38.31 25.77
C VAL A 1022 -25.25 -38.76 25.88
N CYS A 1023 -26.02 -38.44 24.86
CA CYS A 1023 -27.43 -38.82 24.72
C CYS A 1023 -27.58 -40.31 24.40
N GLU A 1024 -28.74 -40.90 24.66
CA GLU A 1024 -29.00 -42.33 24.44
C GLU A 1024 -28.97 -42.77 22.97
N ASP A 1025 -29.09 -41.82 22.04
CA ASP A 1025 -28.96 -42.07 20.60
C ASP A 1025 -27.51 -41.93 20.08
N ALA A 1026 -26.56 -41.55 20.92
CA ALA A 1026 -25.17 -41.26 20.55
C ALA A 1026 -24.44 -42.42 19.86
N ASP A 1027 -23.40 -42.09 19.11
CA ASP A 1027 -22.36 -43.06 18.75
C ASP A 1027 -21.39 -43.19 19.93
N LEU A 1028 -21.40 -44.35 20.60
CA LEU A 1028 -20.63 -44.56 21.83
C LEU A 1028 -19.12 -44.71 21.59
N ASP A 1029 -18.71 -45.12 20.38
CA ASP A 1029 -17.29 -45.24 20.03
C ASP A 1029 -16.70 -43.85 19.71
N VAL A 1030 -17.45 -43.01 18.99
CA VAL A 1030 -17.09 -41.59 18.80
C VAL A 1030 -17.11 -40.85 20.15
N ALA A 1031 -18.14 -41.04 20.97
CA ALA A 1031 -18.25 -40.39 22.27
C ALA A 1031 -17.10 -40.78 23.21
N ALA A 1032 -16.84 -42.08 23.39
CA ALA A 1032 -15.75 -42.55 24.25
C ALA A 1032 -14.38 -41.99 23.78
N LYS A 1033 -14.09 -42.07 22.48
CA LYS A 1033 -12.84 -41.53 21.91
C LYS A 1033 -12.68 -40.03 22.10
N GLN A 1034 -13.72 -39.23 21.83
CA GLN A 1034 -13.65 -37.78 21.96
C GLN A 1034 -13.61 -37.31 23.42
N CYS A 1035 -14.29 -38.02 24.34
CA CYS A 1035 -14.20 -37.76 25.77
C CYS A 1035 -12.81 -38.08 26.34
N VAL A 1036 -12.24 -39.26 26.02
CA VAL A 1036 -10.89 -39.66 26.47
C VAL A 1036 -9.83 -38.67 25.94
N ILE A 1037 -9.84 -38.35 24.64
CA ILE A 1037 -8.93 -37.34 24.05
C ILE A 1037 -9.01 -36.01 24.83
N GLY A 1038 -10.23 -35.51 25.05
CA GLY A 1038 -10.44 -34.22 25.70
C GLY A 1038 -10.05 -34.17 27.18
N ALA A 1039 -10.02 -35.32 27.87
CA ALA A 1039 -9.62 -35.42 29.27
C ALA A 1039 -8.10 -35.57 29.46
N ILE A 1040 -7.37 -36.15 28.49
CA ILE A 1040 -5.94 -36.50 28.66
C ILE A 1040 -4.95 -35.67 27.83
N MET A 1041 -5.41 -34.94 26.80
CA MET A 1041 -4.50 -34.12 25.97
C MET A 1041 -3.78 -33.05 26.82
N ASN A 1042 -2.48 -32.86 26.59
CA ASN A 1042 -1.60 -32.03 27.45
C ASN A 1042 -1.68 -32.40 28.95
N SER A 1043 -1.87 -33.68 29.27
CA SER A 1043 -2.13 -34.20 30.62
C SER A 1043 -3.38 -33.60 31.28
N GLY A 1044 -4.39 -33.22 30.50
CA GLY A 1044 -5.61 -32.55 30.97
C GLY A 1044 -5.41 -31.08 31.40
N GLN A 1045 -4.22 -30.52 31.21
CA GLN A 1045 -3.86 -29.15 31.60
C GLN A 1045 -4.31 -28.12 30.53
N ILE A 1046 -5.62 -28.14 30.23
CA ILE A 1046 -6.27 -27.29 29.24
C ILE A 1046 -7.58 -26.79 29.85
N CYS A 1047 -7.86 -25.49 29.78
CA CYS A 1047 -9.09 -24.89 30.31
C CYS A 1047 -10.38 -25.46 29.68
N MET A 1048 -10.26 -26.03 28.48
CA MET A 1048 -11.32 -26.71 27.72
C MET A 1048 -11.46 -28.22 28.02
N SER A 1049 -10.66 -28.77 28.94
CA SER A 1049 -10.55 -30.22 29.21
C SER A 1049 -11.91 -30.86 29.55
N THR A 1050 -12.13 -32.10 29.08
CA THR A 1050 -13.34 -32.87 29.38
C THR A 1050 -13.35 -33.28 30.86
N GLU A 1051 -13.99 -32.46 31.69
CA GLU A 1051 -13.99 -32.62 33.15
C GLU A 1051 -15.22 -33.40 33.68
N ARG A 1052 -16.35 -33.35 32.97
CA ARG A 1052 -17.63 -33.99 33.36
C ARG A 1052 -18.30 -34.69 32.18
N ILE A 1053 -18.20 -36.02 32.10
CA ILE A 1053 -18.99 -36.83 31.16
C ILE A 1053 -20.39 -37.00 31.76
N LEU A 1054 -21.39 -36.43 31.10
CA LEU A 1054 -22.80 -36.58 31.43
C LEU A 1054 -23.38 -37.67 30.53
N VAL A 1055 -23.94 -38.73 31.10
CA VAL A 1055 -24.42 -39.88 30.31
C VAL A 1055 -25.85 -40.27 30.66
N HIS A 1056 -26.68 -40.48 29.64
CA HIS A 1056 -28.05 -40.95 29.82
C HIS A 1056 -28.08 -42.37 30.41
N LYS A 1057 -28.90 -42.60 31.44
CA LYS A 1057 -28.91 -43.85 32.24
C LYS A 1057 -28.95 -45.14 31.41
N SER A 1058 -29.68 -45.16 30.29
CA SER A 1058 -29.86 -46.36 29.45
C SER A 1058 -28.60 -46.85 28.75
N ILE A 1059 -27.59 -46.00 28.56
CA ILE A 1059 -26.33 -46.32 27.86
C ILE A 1059 -25.10 -46.30 28.76
N ARG A 1060 -25.24 -45.89 30.03
CA ARG A 1060 -24.12 -45.66 30.96
C ARG A 1060 -23.13 -46.82 31.02
N ALA A 1061 -23.57 -48.04 31.30
CA ALA A 1061 -22.68 -49.19 31.42
C ALA A 1061 -21.88 -49.47 30.12
N ALA A 1062 -22.53 -49.35 28.97
CA ALA A 1062 -21.88 -49.54 27.67
C ALA A 1062 -20.87 -48.43 27.33
N LEU A 1063 -21.14 -47.18 27.76
CA LEU A 1063 -20.18 -46.09 27.65
C LEU A 1063 -19.01 -46.27 28.64
N GLU A 1064 -19.27 -46.66 29.89
CA GLU A 1064 -18.22 -46.93 30.89
C GLU A 1064 -17.25 -48.01 30.42
N ASP A 1065 -17.74 -49.10 29.83
CA ASP A 1065 -16.89 -50.14 29.23
C ASP A 1065 -16.09 -49.63 28.02
N LYS A 1066 -16.69 -48.86 27.11
CA LYS A 1066 -15.98 -48.25 25.98
C LYS A 1066 -14.95 -47.20 26.41
N LEU A 1067 -15.21 -46.43 27.46
CA LEU A 1067 -14.26 -45.47 28.03
C LEU A 1067 -13.02 -46.19 28.58
N LYS A 1068 -13.19 -47.27 29.36
CA LYS A 1068 -12.08 -48.10 29.85
C LYS A 1068 -11.27 -48.69 28.69
N GLN A 1069 -11.93 -49.31 27.70
CA GLN A 1069 -11.28 -49.92 26.53
C GLN A 1069 -10.52 -48.88 25.69
N THR A 1070 -11.11 -47.71 25.46
CA THR A 1070 -10.51 -46.61 24.71
C THR A 1070 -9.29 -46.06 25.45
N LEU A 1071 -9.38 -45.88 26.77
CA LEU A 1071 -8.27 -45.40 27.58
C LEU A 1071 -7.12 -46.41 27.63
N ASP A 1072 -7.40 -47.70 27.87
CA ASP A 1072 -6.37 -48.76 27.85
C ASP A 1072 -5.70 -48.90 26.46
N ALA A 1073 -6.41 -48.60 25.37
CA ALA A 1073 -5.87 -48.63 24.00
C ALA A 1073 -5.07 -47.36 23.62
N MET A 1074 -5.42 -46.20 24.17
CA MET A 1074 -4.71 -44.94 23.95
C MET A 1074 -3.54 -44.72 24.91
N PHE A 1075 -3.63 -45.29 26.12
CA PHE A 1075 -2.65 -45.17 27.19
C PHE A 1075 -2.43 -46.56 27.82
N PRO A 1076 -1.51 -47.38 27.26
CA PRO A 1076 -1.24 -48.73 27.75
C PRO A 1076 -0.75 -48.72 29.20
N ARG A 1077 -1.23 -49.67 30.01
CA ARG A 1077 -0.96 -49.71 31.47
C ARG A 1077 0.51 -49.84 31.83
N ASP A 1078 1.31 -50.51 31.00
CA ASP A 1078 2.75 -50.70 31.19
C ASP A 1078 3.58 -49.47 30.75
N GLY A 1079 2.92 -48.42 30.27
CA GLY A 1079 3.55 -47.15 29.88
C GLY A 1079 3.87 -46.21 31.04
N ASP A 1080 4.71 -45.22 30.75
CA ASP A 1080 5.10 -44.13 31.63
C ASP A 1080 3.90 -43.20 31.91
N ALA A 1081 3.65 -42.82 33.18
CA ALA A 1081 2.56 -41.91 33.54
C ALA A 1081 2.72 -40.50 32.96
N LEU A 1082 1.60 -39.83 32.67
CA LEU A 1082 1.57 -38.48 32.08
C LEU A 1082 2.22 -37.46 33.02
N VAL A 1083 2.98 -36.51 32.45
CA VAL A 1083 3.68 -35.47 33.20
C VAL A 1083 2.80 -34.23 33.33
N LEU A 1084 2.65 -33.72 34.55
CA LEU A 1084 2.04 -32.44 34.87
C LEU A 1084 3.15 -31.42 35.19
N ALA A 1085 2.90 -30.13 34.94
CA ALA A 1085 3.91 -29.08 35.07
C ALA A 1085 4.37 -28.83 36.52
N THR A 1086 3.64 -29.32 37.52
CA THR A 1086 4.02 -29.32 38.94
C THR A 1086 3.50 -30.55 39.67
N ASP A 1087 4.21 -30.98 40.71
CA ASP A 1087 3.73 -31.94 41.72
C ASP A 1087 2.47 -31.46 42.45
N ILE A 1088 2.35 -30.16 42.73
CA ILE A 1088 1.14 -29.52 43.29
C ILE A 1088 -0.13 -29.87 42.48
N ALA A 1089 -0.01 -29.99 41.14
CA ALA A 1089 -1.14 -30.37 40.29
C ALA A 1089 -1.51 -31.86 40.43
N VAL A 1090 -0.53 -32.74 40.69
CA VAL A 1090 -0.76 -34.16 40.99
C VAL A 1090 -1.45 -34.30 42.35
N ASP A 1091 -0.95 -33.64 43.40
CA ASP A 1091 -1.54 -33.69 44.75
C ASP A 1091 -2.97 -33.13 44.78
N LYS A 1092 -3.24 -32.06 44.04
CA LYS A 1092 -4.60 -31.53 43.83
C LYS A 1092 -5.53 -32.60 43.24
N ASN A 1093 -5.11 -33.27 42.17
CA ASN A 1093 -5.91 -34.31 41.53
C ASN A 1093 -6.13 -35.52 42.45
N LYS A 1094 -5.07 -36.02 43.12
CA LYS A 1094 -5.18 -37.11 44.09
C LYS A 1094 -6.10 -36.74 45.26
N THR A 1095 -6.11 -35.49 45.70
CA THR A 1095 -7.03 -34.99 46.75
C THR A 1095 -8.49 -35.00 46.29
N LEU A 1096 -8.78 -34.47 45.10
CA LEU A 1096 -10.15 -34.46 44.53
C LEU A 1096 -10.73 -35.87 44.34
N VAL A 1097 -9.90 -36.83 43.93
CA VAL A 1097 -10.32 -38.23 43.76
C VAL A 1097 -10.57 -38.91 45.11
N ARG A 1098 -9.68 -38.73 46.10
CA ARG A 1098 -9.86 -39.28 47.46
C ARG A 1098 -11.10 -38.71 48.15
N ASP A 1099 -11.37 -37.41 47.99
CA ASP A 1099 -12.61 -36.78 48.48
C ASP A 1099 -13.86 -37.47 47.91
N ALA A 1100 -13.94 -37.57 46.58
CA ALA A 1100 -15.08 -38.17 45.90
C ALA A 1100 -15.31 -39.63 46.32
N VAL A 1101 -14.25 -40.43 46.41
CA VAL A 1101 -14.34 -41.83 46.88
C VAL A 1101 -14.78 -41.89 48.34
N SER A 1102 -14.28 -41.01 49.23
CA SER A 1102 -14.73 -40.95 50.62
C SER A 1102 -16.22 -40.60 50.77
N LYS A 1103 -16.77 -39.83 49.81
CA LYS A 1103 -18.18 -39.46 49.69
C LYS A 1103 -19.02 -40.47 48.88
N GLY A 1104 -18.45 -41.61 48.50
CA GLY A 1104 -19.15 -42.74 47.87
C GLY A 1104 -19.14 -42.80 46.34
N ALA A 1105 -18.26 -42.04 45.66
CA ALA A 1105 -17.95 -42.27 44.25
C ALA A 1105 -17.11 -43.55 44.07
N LYS A 1106 -17.05 -44.06 42.83
CA LYS A 1106 -16.27 -45.26 42.48
C LYS A 1106 -15.14 -44.93 41.52
N LEU A 1107 -13.96 -45.50 41.76
CA LEU A 1107 -12.85 -45.49 40.82
C LEU A 1107 -13.14 -46.51 39.70
N LEU A 1108 -13.39 -46.05 38.48
CA LEU A 1108 -13.74 -46.89 37.32
C LEU A 1108 -12.49 -47.29 36.52
N HIS A 1109 -11.49 -46.40 36.46
CA HIS A 1109 -10.16 -46.65 35.88
C HIS A 1109 -9.12 -45.76 36.58
N GLY A 1110 -7.86 -46.18 36.51
CA GLY A 1110 -6.73 -45.59 37.23
C GLY A 1110 -6.55 -46.12 38.64
N ASP A 1111 -5.46 -45.69 39.29
CA ASP A 1111 -5.18 -45.87 40.71
C ASP A 1111 -4.66 -44.52 41.24
N VAL A 1112 -5.27 -44.03 42.31
CA VAL A 1112 -4.95 -42.73 42.92
C VAL A 1112 -3.68 -42.80 43.78
N ASP A 1113 -3.36 -43.97 44.32
CA ASP A 1113 -2.21 -44.19 45.20
C ASP A 1113 -1.01 -44.85 44.49
N ALA A 1114 -1.13 -45.05 43.17
CA ALA A 1114 -0.04 -45.48 42.29
C ALA A 1114 1.24 -44.63 42.49
N ALA A 1115 2.37 -45.34 42.56
CA ALA A 1115 3.71 -44.79 42.69
C ALA A 1115 4.37 -44.68 41.30
N GLU A 1116 4.65 -43.45 40.87
CA GLU A 1116 5.25 -43.15 39.58
C GLU A 1116 6.73 -42.76 39.70
N THR A 1117 7.43 -42.72 38.57
CA THR A 1117 8.88 -42.43 38.49
C THR A 1117 9.28 -41.03 38.95
N THR A 1118 8.36 -40.06 38.95
CA THR A 1118 8.54 -38.71 39.50
C THR A 1118 7.25 -38.19 40.15
N SER A 1119 7.36 -37.30 41.14
CA SER A 1119 6.20 -36.69 41.84
C SER A 1119 5.30 -35.84 40.93
N SER A 1120 5.83 -35.37 39.80
CA SER A 1120 5.11 -34.63 38.75
C SER A 1120 4.26 -35.50 37.82
N ARG A 1121 4.17 -36.82 38.02
CA ARG A 1121 3.42 -37.73 37.14
C ARG A 1121 2.12 -38.24 37.74
N LEU A 1122 1.12 -38.44 36.88
CA LEU A 1122 -0.17 -39.01 37.23
C LEU A 1122 -0.73 -39.83 36.05
N ARG A 1123 -1.24 -41.04 36.33
CA ARG A 1123 -1.99 -41.82 35.34
C ARG A 1123 -3.40 -41.24 35.17
N PRO A 1124 -4.02 -41.35 33.98
CA PRO A 1124 -5.41 -40.96 33.81
C PRO A 1124 -6.35 -41.69 34.78
N ILE A 1125 -7.32 -40.96 35.32
CA ILE A 1125 -8.29 -41.46 36.31
C ILE A 1125 -9.70 -41.18 35.82
N ILE A 1126 -10.57 -42.20 35.90
CA ILE A 1126 -12.01 -42.08 35.64
C ILE A 1126 -12.77 -42.37 36.93
N VAL A 1127 -13.53 -41.38 37.41
CA VAL A 1127 -14.37 -41.51 38.62
C VAL A 1127 -15.85 -41.56 38.21
N SER A 1128 -16.58 -42.59 38.63
CA SER A 1128 -18.02 -42.76 38.38
C SER A 1128 -18.84 -42.61 39.67
N ASP A 1129 -20.17 -42.52 39.55
CA ASP A 1129 -21.10 -42.13 40.64
C ASP A 1129 -20.84 -40.75 41.27
N VAL A 1130 -20.25 -39.82 40.51
CA VAL A 1130 -19.95 -38.46 40.98
C VAL A 1130 -21.24 -37.65 41.14
N LYS A 1131 -21.36 -36.91 42.26
CA LYS A 1131 -22.60 -36.22 42.69
C LYS A 1131 -22.30 -34.83 43.26
N PRO A 1132 -23.28 -33.91 43.30
CA PRO A 1132 -23.17 -32.65 44.02
C PRO A 1132 -22.71 -32.85 45.47
N GLY A 1133 -21.82 -31.98 45.95
CA GLY A 1133 -21.19 -32.08 47.27
C GLY A 1133 -19.85 -32.84 47.29
N MET A 1134 -19.45 -33.49 46.20
CA MET A 1134 -18.08 -33.96 45.98
C MET A 1134 -17.24 -32.84 45.37
N ASP A 1135 -16.00 -32.66 45.82
CA ASP A 1135 -15.19 -31.50 45.44
C ASP A 1135 -14.81 -31.57 43.94
N ILE A 1136 -14.66 -32.79 43.41
CA ILE A 1136 -14.42 -33.08 41.99
C ILE A 1136 -15.60 -32.73 41.07
N TYR A 1137 -16.83 -32.59 41.60
CA TYR A 1137 -18.00 -32.19 40.82
C TYR A 1137 -17.91 -30.72 40.40
N ALA A 1138 -17.52 -29.85 41.34
CA ALA A 1138 -17.49 -28.40 41.16
C ALA A 1138 -16.12 -27.88 40.70
N THR A 1139 -15.02 -28.42 41.24
CA THR A 1139 -13.66 -27.87 41.07
C THR A 1139 -13.03 -28.35 39.77
N GLU A 1140 -12.54 -27.43 38.94
CA GLU A 1140 -11.65 -27.75 37.79
C GLU A 1140 -10.47 -28.61 38.27
N SER A 1141 -10.26 -29.80 37.69
CA SER A 1141 -9.12 -30.66 38.03
C SER A 1141 -7.82 -30.13 37.44
N PHE A 1142 -7.86 -29.68 36.18
CA PHE A 1142 -6.68 -29.27 35.39
C PHE A 1142 -5.58 -30.34 35.38
N GLY A 1143 -5.99 -31.61 35.29
CA GLY A 1143 -5.16 -32.80 35.20
C GLY A 1143 -5.91 -33.91 34.47
N PRO A 1144 -5.35 -35.13 34.37
CA PRO A 1144 -5.92 -36.21 33.55
C PRO A 1144 -7.04 -36.97 34.29
N THR A 1145 -7.97 -36.25 34.92
CA THR A 1145 -9.02 -36.81 35.79
C THR A 1145 -10.41 -36.41 35.31
N VAL A 1146 -11.28 -37.37 35.02
CA VAL A 1146 -12.64 -37.11 34.51
C VAL A 1146 -13.73 -37.76 35.37
N SER A 1147 -14.81 -37.01 35.60
CA SER A 1147 -16.00 -37.47 36.32
C SER A 1147 -17.07 -38.02 35.37
N ILE A 1148 -17.75 -39.11 35.73
CA ILE A 1148 -18.96 -39.62 35.08
C ILE A 1148 -20.16 -39.35 35.99
N ILE A 1149 -21.18 -38.71 35.42
CA ILE A 1149 -22.42 -38.30 36.09
C ILE A 1149 -23.61 -38.77 35.23
N GLU A 1150 -24.62 -39.37 35.85
CA GLU A 1150 -25.81 -39.92 35.18
C GLU A 1150 -26.93 -38.88 35.06
N PHE A 1151 -27.75 -38.97 34.01
CA PHE A 1151 -29.02 -38.22 33.87
C PHE A 1151 -30.15 -39.06 33.26
N ASP A 1152 -31.40 -38.64 33.49
CA ASP A 1152 -32.61 -39.29 32.94
C ASP A 1152 -33.32 -38.50 31.83
N SER A 1153 -33.16 -37.17 31.75
CA SER A 1153 -33.84 -36.35 30.73
C SER A 1153 -32.96 -35.22 30.16
N GLU A 1154 -33.41 -34.59 29.06
CA GLU A 1154 -32.72 -33.44 28.46
C GLU A 1154 -32.65 -32.25 29.42
N GLU A 1155 -33.74 -32.00 30.16
CA GLU A 1155 -33.85 -30.94 31.16
C GLU A 1155 -32.87 -31.19 32.32
N GLU A 1156 -32.68 -32.44 32.72
CA GLU A 1156 -31.68 -32.80 33.72
C GLU A 1156 -30.25 -32.69 33.18
N ALA A 1157 -29.98 -33.11 31.95
CA ALA A 1157 -28.67 -32.95 31.32
C ALA A 1157 -28.27 -31.46 31.24
N ILE A 1158 -29.20 -30.58 30.85
CA ILE A 1158 -29.03 -29.12 30.85
C ILE A 1158 -28.79 -28.60 32.27
N ARG A 1159 -29.63 -29.00 33.23
CA ARG A 1159 -29.51 -28.62 34.65
C ARG A 1159 -28.11 -28.92 35.18
N ILE A 1160 -27.63 -30.15 35.02
CA ILE A 1160 -26.32 -30.58 35.54
C ILE A 1160 -25.17 -29.95 34.74
N ALA A 1161 -25.29 -29.79 33.42
CA ALA A 1161 -24.29 -29.09 32.62
C ALA A 1161 -24.05 -27.65 33.12
N ASN A 1162 -25.13 -26.94 33.44
CA ASN A 1162 -25.10 -25.55 33.94
C ASN A 1162 -24.83 -25.42 35.44
N ASP A 1163 -24.99 -26.48 36.24
CA ASP A 1163 -24.74 -26.54 37.69
C ASP A 1163 -23.23 -26.52 38.02
N THR A 1164 -22.61 -25.38 37.75
CA THR A 1164 -21.21 -25.06 38.01
C THR A 1164 -21.00 -23.54 37.91
N GLU A 1165 -19.96 -22.99 38.55
CA GLU A 1165 -19.60 -21.58 38.37
C GLU A 1165 -18.98 -21.30 36.98
N TYR A 1166 -18.46 -22.32 36.31
CA TYR A 1166 -17.73 -22.22 35.05
C TYR A 1166 -18.64 -22.16 33.81
N GLY A 1167 -18.05 -21.86 32.65
CA GLY A 1167 -18.78 -21.68 31.38
C GLY A 1167 -17.87 -21.49 30.16
N LEU A 1168 -16.81 -22.28 30.00
CA LEU A 1168 -15.88 -22.15 28.86
C LEU A 1168 -16.34 -22.91 27.61
N THR A 1169 -16.11 -24.23 27.53
CA THR A 1169 -16.58 -25.09 26.43
C THR A 1169 -17.49 -26.23 26.91
N SER A 1170 -18.15 -26.89 25.97
CA SER A 1170 -19.03 -28.05 26.17
C SER A 1170 -18.98 -28.97 24.94
N ALA A 1171 -19.30 -30.25 25.10
CA ALA A 1171 -19.47 -31.21 24.02
C ALA A 1171 -20.83 -31.91 24.10
N ILE A 1172 -21.41 -32.28 22.95
CA ILE A 1172 -22.68 -33.03 22.86
C ILE A 1172 -22.56 -34.15 21.84
N PHE A 1173 -22.91 -35.37 22.23
CA PHE A 1173 -22.92 -36.57 21.39
C PHE A 1173 -24.36 -37.07 21.22
N SER A 1174 -24.83 -37.06 19.97
CA SER A 1174 -26.19 -37.46 19.55
C SER A 1174 -26.21 -37.58 18.03
N LYS A 1175 -27.02 -38.49 17.48
CA LYS A 1175 -27.22 -38.68 16.04
C LYS A 1175 -28.30 -37.75 15.48
N ASP A 1176 -29.28 -37.31 16.28
CA ASP A 1176 -30.17 -36.20 15.88
C ASP A 1176 -29.51 -34.83 16.11
N LEU A 1177 -28.96 -34.26 15.03
CA LEU A 1177 -28.37 -32.91 15.05
C LEU A 1177 -29.35 -31.82 15.54
N ARG A 1178 -30.67 -31.98 15.33
CA ARG A 1178 -31.67 -31.00 15.78
C ARG A 1178 -31.83 -31.04 17.30
N ARG A 1179 -31.70 -32.22 17.91
CA ARG A 1179 -31.62 -32.41 19.36
C ARG A 1179 -30.33 -31.78 19.90
N ALA A 1180 -29.19 -32.10 19.31
CA ALA A 1180 -27.90 -31.54 19.74
C ALA A 1180 -27.89 -30.00 19.68
N LEU A 1181 -28.47 -29.39 18.63
CA LEU A 1181 -28.61 -27.93 18.50
C LEU A 1181 -29.63 -27.32 19.48
N ARG A 1182 -30.69 -28.04 19.87
CA ARG A 1182 -31.63 -27.62 20.93
C ARG A 1182 -30.96 -27.63 22.31
N LEU A 1183 -30.17 -28.65 22.59
CA LEU A 1183 -29.39 -28.75 23.83
C LEU A 1183 -28.31 -27.67 23.87
N ALA A 1184 -27.52 -27.51 22.81
CA ALA A 1184 -26.42 -26.53 22.75
C ALA A 1184 -26.86 -25.08 23.06
N ARG A 1185 -28.06 -24.67 22.62
CA ARG A 1185 -28.62 -23.35 22.88
C ARG A 1185 -28.99 -23.09 24.36
N GLN A 1186 -29.00 -24.12 25.20
CA GLN A 1186 -29.39 -24.05 26.61
C GLN A 1186 -28.20 -24.29 27.57
N ILE A 1187 -26.99 -24.55 27.05
CA ILE A 1187 -25.78 -24.71 27.87
C ILE A 1187 -25.05 -23.38 27.99
N GLU A 1188 -24.80 -22.94 29.22
CA GLU A 1188 -24.19 -21.66 29.57
C GLU A 1188 -22.66 -21.67 29.37
N THR A 1189 -22.23 -21.78 28.11
CA THR A 1189 -20.81 -21.86 27.72
C THR A 1189 -20.44 -20.90 26.59
N GLY A 1190 -19.15 -20.60 26.44
CA GLY A 1190 -18.60 -19.83 25.32
C GLY A 1190 -18.64 -20.56 23.97
N ALA A 1191 -18.50 -21.89 23.96
CA ALA A 1191 -18.62 -22.73 22.77
C ALA A 1191 -19.19 -24.13 23.09
N VAL A 1192 -19.85 -24.76 22.11
CA VAL A 1192 -20.41 -26.11 22.19
C VAL A 1192 -20.02 -26.90 20.94
N HIS A 1193 -19.45 -28.10 21.10
CA HIS A 1193 -18.95 -28.93 20.01
C HIS A 1193 -19.79 -30.21 19.86
N ILE A 1194 -20.40 -30.42 18.69
CA ILE A 1194 -21.32 -31.55 18.45
C ILE A 1194 -20.55 -32.70 17.78
N ASN A 1195 -20.64 -33.90 18.35
CA ASN A 1195 -19.92 -35.12 17.92
C ASN A 1195 -18.39 -34.91 17.78
N ARG A 1196 -17.83 -34.07 18.66
CA ARG A 1196 -16.42 -33.69 18.78
C ARG A 1196 -16.07 -33.47 20.25
N THR A 1197 -14.78 -33.51 20.57
CA THR A 1197 -14.25 -33.25 21.92
C THR A 1197 -14.52 -31.81 22.38
N SER A 1198 -14.48 -31.55 23.70
CA SER A 1198 -14.64 -30.20 24.27
C SER A 1198 -13.42 -29.30 24.06
N VAL A 1199 -12.27 -29.88 23.71
CA VAL A 1199 -11.02 -29.17 23.43
C VAL A 1199 -10.91 -28.88 21.92
N HIS A 1200 -11.38 -27.70 21.51
CA HIS A 1200 -11.33 -27.25 20.13
C HIS A 1200 -11.14 -25.73 20.07
N ASP A 1201 -10.17 -25.30 19.27
CA ASP A 1201 -9.76 -23.91 19.15
C ASP A 1201 -9.28 -23.66 17.72
N GLU A 1202 -9.76 -22.58 17.10
CA GLU A 1202 -9.44 -22.18 15.73
C GLU A 1202 -9.23 -20.67 15.69
N ALA A 1203 -8.25 -20.19 14.91
CA ALA A 1203 -7.94 -18.77 14.81
C ALA A 1203 -9.15 -17.91 14.38
N VAL A 1204 -10.07 -18.48 13.60
CA VAL A 1204 -11.24 -17.77 13.06
C VAL A 1204 -12.45 -17.71 14.00
N LEU A 1205 -12.49 -18.53 15.06
CA LEU A 1205 -13.64 -18.66 15.96
C LEU A 1205 -13.44 -17.84 17.26
N PRO A 1206 -14.42 -17.04 17.71
CA PRO A 1206 -14.35 -16.28 18.96
C PRO A 1206 -14.09 -17.17 20.18
N HIS A 1207 -13.01 -16.89 20.93
CA HIS A 1207 -12.57 -17.71 22.06
C HIS A 1207 -12.74 -16.98 23.41
N GLY A 1208 -13.26 -17.68 24.42
CA GLY A 1208 -13.44 -17.19 25.80
C GLY A 1208 -14.77 -17.62 26.44
N GLY A 1209 -14.84 -17.60 27.77
CA GLY A 1209 -15.95 -18.18 28.53
C GLY A 1209 -17.07 -17.23 28.96
N VAL A 1210 -18.02 -17.74 29.74
CA VAL A 1210 -19.01 -16.98 30.51
C VAL A 1210 -18.92 -17.37 31.99
N LYS A 1211 -19.72 -16.72 32.85
CA LYS A 1211 -19.77 -16.96 34.30
C LYS A 1211 -18.36 -16.80 34.91
N ALA A 1212 -17.86 -17.75 35.70
CA ALA A 1212 -16.51 -17.70 36.27
C ALA A 1212 -15.38 -18.05 35.27
N SER A 1213 -15.70 -18.49 34.04
CA SER A 1213 -14.73 -18.69 32.95
C SER A 1213 -14.40 -17.39 32.18
N GLY A 1214 -14.87 -16.23 32.64
CA GLY A 1214 -14.41 -14.92 32.21
C GLY A 1214 -15.37 -14.12 31.32
N PHE A 1215 -14.83 -13.13 30.62
CA PHE A 1215 -15.56 -12.14 29.80
C PHE A 1215 -14.64 -11.42 28.80
N GLY A 1216 -15.25 -10.88 27.72
CA GLY A 1216 -14.52 -10.48 26.51
C GLY A 1216 -14.24 -11.70 25.60
N ARG A 1217 -13.74 -11.47 24.37
CA ARG A 1217 -13.42 -12.58 23.44
C ARG A 1217 -12.15 -12.32 22.65
N PHE A 1218 -11.21 -13.27 22.69
CA PHE A 1218 -10.15 -13.36 21.69
C PHE A 1218 -10.73 -13.82 20.34
N ASN A 1219 -9.95 -13.72 19.25
CA ASN A 1219 -10.28 -14.19 17.90
C ASN A 1219 -11.54 -13.56 17.23
N ARG A 1220 -12.30 -12.70 17.94
CA ARG A 1220 -13.57 -12.15 17.47
C ARG A 1220 -13.40 -10.98 16.48
N SER A 1221 -12.69 -9.95 16.91
CA SER A 1221 -12.51 -8.69 16.17
C SER A 1221 -11.41 -7.85 16.83
N LEU A 1222 -10.79 -6.97 16.05
CA LEU A 1222 -9.91 -5.92 16.56
C LEU A 1222 -10.65 -4.86 17.39
N GLU A 1223 -11.99 -4.78 17.29
CA GLU A 1223 -12.83 -3.89 18.11
C GLU A 1223 -12.62 -4.03 19.63
N GLU A 1224 -12.29 -5.24 20.11
CA GLU A 1224 -11.98 -5.51 21.52
C GLU A 1224 -10.77 -4.68 22.00
N TRP A 1225 -9.89 -4.24 21.10
CA TRP A 1225 -8.62 -3.58 21.40
C TRP A 1225 -8.59 -2.08 21.06
N VAL A 1226 -9.75 -1.50 20.79
CA VAL A 1226 -9.95 -0.06 20.56
C VAL A 1226 -11.05 0.50 21.47
N ARG A 1227 -10.93 1.77 21.82
CA ARG A 1227 -12.05 2.55 22.38
C ARG A 1227 -12.84 3.18 21.23
N THR A 1228 -14.17 3.19 21.34
CA THR A 1228 -15.04 3.96 20.44
C THR A 1228 -15.22 5.37 21.00
N LYS A 1229 -15.12 6.39 20.16
CA LYS A 1229 -15.34 7.80 20.50
C LYS A 1229 -16.34 8.41 19.52
N ASN A 1230 -17.37 9.05 20.05
CA ASN A 1230 -18.32 9.83 19.26
C ASN A 1230 -17.83 11.28 19.16
N ILE A 1231 -17.94 11.86 17.97
CA ILE A 1231 -17.55 13.23 17.63
C ILE A 1231 -18.74 13.86 16.90
N THR A 1232 -19.57 14.61 17.61
CA THR A 1232 -20.70 15.36 17.05
C THR A 1232 -20.27 16.76 16.64
N TYR A 1233 -20.86 17.28 15.56
CA TYR A 1233 -20.60 18.63 15.05
C TYR A 1233 -21.84 19.17 14.32
N ASP A 1234 -22.04 20.50 14.35
CA ASP A 1234 -23.10 21.16 13.58
C ASP A 1234 -22.72 21.23 12.08
N LEU A 1235 -23.72 21.37 11.19
CA LEU A 1235 -23.58 21.31 9.72
C LEU A 1235 -23.56 22.67 9.00
#